data_AF-A0A1F7Q7F2-F1
#
_entry.id   AF-A0A1F7Q7F2-F1
#
_cell.length_a   1.000
_cell.length_b   1.000
_cell.length_c   1.000
_cell.angle_alpha   90.00
_cell.angle_beta   90.00
_cell.angle_gamma   90.00
#
_symmetry.space_group_name_H-M   'P 1'
#
loop_
_entity.id
_entity.type
_entity.pdbx_description
1 polymer ?
#
loop_
_entity_poly.entity_id
_entity_poly.type
_entity_poly.pdbx_seq_one_letter_code
_entity_poly.pdbx_strand_id
1 'polypeptide(L)'
;MRIERASVCPLDCPDTCSLTVTVEDEKVVAVRGSTANPYTNGVLCAKVPALYPALVHGPGRLRTPLRRVGARGEGRFERLAWDAALDLIHERFTAIIAAHGPQAILPLNYAGPHGMLAGGSMDLRFFHRLGASLLDRKPLCGGIRTEAWVGTFGPVPGIRPEQVEHARLVIAWGNNVTWSNLHLMPVLNRARTRGAKLVVVDPKRTKVAAQADLHVALRPGTDVVLAWAVAAELERRGGLDRAFVERHVEGFEAFMTLARAWTPEEAARTCGVPVGVVRRLAEWYHTLSPAAISVGNGLERNQNGGSGIRAVFALPALAGKFGVPGGGLVNGASFAFPKTPARLARPDLVPRGTRTLNIVDVGAHLLDPRLEPPIKAVFVYNHNPVVVHPDQNRLRRGLAREDLFVVGADVVLTDSMAYADVVLPAATHFEHADVYAAYGQHWLQRAEPVIPLEGEALPNTEIFRRLAARFGFTDPAFRASDAELLDDALDAGDPRLGGVRPSALPTDRALAMRVGGEDAILFGNVFPKTKSGKVELASTYLADRYGARLPGFRPVESRYPLALISPASDRRITSTFGGVDGGAPPPLEMHPEDARARGLADGQRVRVWNDLGEIRLPLRITDAVPRGVVSTLKGAWLRTSDNGQTVSALCPAHHADIAEGACFNDARVDVGPLGA
;
A
#
# COMPACT_ATOMS: atom_id res chain seq x y z
N MET A 1 32.25 -5.25 -20.72
CA MET A 1 32.23 -3.76 -20.76
C MET A 1 31.26 -3.27 -19.71
N ARG A 2 31.69 -2.38 -18.82
CA ARG A 2 30.84 -1.81 -17.76
C ARG A 2 30.08 -0.60 -18.29
N ILE A 3 28.75 -0.62 -18.21
CA ILE A 3 27.87 0.45 -18.69
C ILE A 3 26.90 0.88 -17.60
N GLU A 4 26.49 2.15 -17.61
CA GLU A 4 25.45 2.67 -16.74
C GLU A 4 24.16 2.89 -17.53
N ARG A 5 23.03 2.46 -16.96
CA ARG A 5 21.70 2.59 -17.58
C ARG A 5 20.71 3.17 -16.58
N ALA A 6 19.75 3.94 -17.09
CA ALA A 6 18.67 4.49 -16.28
C ALA A 6 17.58 3.44 -16.04
N SER A 7 17.01 3.43 -14.83
CA SER A 7 15.85 2.61 -14.47
C SER A 7 15.05 3.29 -13.36
N VAL A 8 13.97 2.66 -12.90
CA VAL A 8 13.06 3.20 -11.89
C VAL A 8 12.71 2.12 -10.89
N CYS A 9 12.71 2.46 -9.59
CA CYS A 9 12.38 1.51 -8.54
C CYS A 9 10.85 1.23 -8.51
N PRO A 10 10.40 -0.02 -8.70
CA PRO A 10 8.99 -0.40 -8.76
C PRO A 10 8.42 -0.80 -7.39
N LEU A 11 9.18 -0.70 -6.30
CA LEU A 11 8.72 -1.21 -5.00
C LEU A 11 7.48 -0.45 -4.52
N ASP A 12 6.62 -1.13 -3.75
CA ASP A 12 5.48 -0.50 -3.05
C ASP A 12 5.94 0.50 -1.99
N CYS A 13 6.25 1.70 -2.48
CA CYS A 13 6.72 2.87 -1.75
C CYS A 13 6.26 4.13 -2.51
N PRO A 14 5.85 5.21 -1.81
CA PRO A 14 5.37 6.45 -2.42
C PRO A 14 6.40 7.18 -3.30
N ASP A 15 7.70 6.87 -3.13
CA ASP A 15 8.80 7.68 -3.65
C ASP A 15 9.10 7.42 -5.14
N THR A 16 8.95 6.17 -5.61
CA THR A 16 9.25 5.76 -7.00
C THR A 16 10.61 6.30 -7.47
N CYS A 17 11.68 5.88 -6.81
CA CYS A 17 13.01 6.49 -6.99
C CYS A 17 13.58 6.24 -8.38
N SER A 18 14.27 7.25 -8.93
CA SER A 18 15.06 7.10 -10.15
C SER A 18 16.38 6.40 -9.85
N LEU A 19 16.80 5.48 -10.73
CA LEU A 19 17.96 4.61 -10.54
C LEU A 19 19.00 4.80 -11.64
N THR A 20 20.28 4.70 -11.25
CA THR A 20 21.41 4.41 -12.14
C THR A 20 21.85 2.98 -11.86
N VAL A 21 21.76 2.12 -12.87
CA VAL A 21 22.10 0.70 -12.79
C VAL A 21 23.41 0.47 -13.53
N THR A 22 24.41 -0.05 -12.83
CA THR A 22 25.65 -0.48 -13.44
C THR A 22 25.51 -1.93 -13.90
N VAL A 23 25.74 -2.14 -15.20
CA VAL A 23 25.68 -3.44 -15.86
C VAL A 23 27.07 -3.83 -16.35
N GLU A 24 27.47 -5.06 -16.06
CA GLU A 24 28.72 -5.67 -16.52
C GLU A 24 28.42 -7.12 -16.91
N ASP A 25 28.83 -7.50 -18.11
CA ASP A 25 28.57 -8.82 -18.71
C ASP A 25 27.10 -9.26 -18.57
N GLU A 26 26.20 -8.35 -18.97
CA GLU A 26 24.75 -8.51 -18.93
C GLU A 26 24.14 -8.68 -17.52
N LYS A 27 24.93 -8.46 -16.46
CA LYS A 27 24.49 -8.57 -15.07
C LYS A 27 24.45 -7.23 -14.37
N VAL A 28 23.48 -7.08 -13.48
CA VAL A 28 23.37 -5.94 -12.57
C VAL A 28 24.38 -6.11 -11.44
N VAL A 29 25.44 -5.31 -11.45
CA VAL A 29 26.51 -5.36 -10.43
C VAL A 29 26.38 -4.27 -9.36
N ALA A 30 25.70 -3.17 -9.67
CA ALA A 30 25.40 -2.13 -8.68
C ALA A 30 24.14 -1.34 -9.05
N VAL A 31 23.43 -0.88 -8.03
CA VAL A 31 22.26 0.01 -8.15
C VAL A 31 22.50 1.24 -7.28
N ARG A 32 22.41 2.43 -7.87
CA ARG A 32 22.53 3.72 -7.17
C ARG A 32 21.33 4.61 -7.50
N GLY A 33 21.08 5.63 -6.67
CA GLY A 33 20.07 6.63 -7.00
C GLY A 33 20.60 7.52 -8.11
N SER A 34 19.70 7.97 -8.99
CA SER A 34 20.03 8.94 -10.05
C SER A 34 19.43 10.32 -9.76
N THR A 35 19.91 11.34 -10.45
CA THR A 35 19.37 12.71 -10.39
C THR A 35 18.23 12.95 -11.38
N ALA A 36 17.82 11.92 -12.14
CA ALA A 36 16.77 12.00 -13.15
C ALA A 36 15.42 12.46 -12.57
N ASN A 37 15.09 12.06 -11.33
CA ASN A 37 13.95 12.57 -10.60
C ASN A 37 14.41 13.60 -9.54
N PRO A 38 14.05 14.89 -9.69
CA PRO A 38 14.46 15.94 -8.74
C PRO A 38 13.97 15.76 -7.31
N TYR A 39 12.90 14.98 -7.09
CA TYR A 39 12.43 14.67 -5.73
C TYR A 39 13.33 13.66 -5.04
N THR A 40 13.78 12.61 -5.74
CA THR A 40 14.63 11.57 -5.15
C THR A 40 16.11 11.90 -5.20
N ASN A 41 16.54 12.61 -6.24
CA ASN A 41 17.82 13.30 -6.37
C ASN A 41 19.03 12.52 -5.84
N GLY A 42 19.24 11.31 -6.35
CA GLY A 42 20.38 10.46 -5.99
C GLY A 42 20.23 9.66 -4.69
N VAL A 43 19.20 9.91 -3.89
CA VAL A 43 18.97 9.23 -2.62
C VAL A 43 18.20 7.92 -2.83
N LEU A 44 18.57 6.88 -2.07
CA LEU A 44 17.87 5.60 -2.01
C LEU A 44 17.76 5.10 -0.57
N CYS A 45 16.76 4.25 -0.31
CA CYS A 45 16.75 3.47 0.91
C CYS A 45 17.83 2.37 0.87
N ALA A 46 18.31 1.94 2.04
CA ALA A 46 19.39 0.95 2.15
C ALA A 46 19.07 -0.41 1.49
N LYS A 47 17.79 -0.77 1.37
CA LYS A 47 17.33 -2.04 0.79
C LYS A 47 17.72 -2.20 -0.68
N VAL A 48 17.54 -1.14 -1.47
CA VAL A 48 17.68 -1.17 -2.94
C VAL A 48 19.12 -1.53 -3.36
N PRO A 49 20.17 -0.79 -2.96
CA PRO A 49 21.54 -1.12 -3.36
C PRO A 49 22.01 -2.45 -2.78
N ALA A 50 21.57 -2.81 -1.57
CA ALA A 50 22.04 -4.01 -0.87
C ALA A 50 21.43 -5.31 -1.40
N LEU A 51 20.15 -5.30 -1.80
CA LEU A 51 19.38 -6.53 -1.99
C LEU A 51 19.02 -6.81 -3.45
N TYR A 52 19.01 -5.82 -4.35
CA TYR A 52 18.62 -6.06 -5.75
C TYR A 52 19.57 -7.00 -6.50
N PRO A 53 20.90 -6.83 -6.49
CA PRO A 53 21.78 -7.76 -7.20
C PRO A 53 21.54 -9.22 -6.78
N ALA A 54 21.38 -9.46 -5.48
CA ALA A 54 21.08 -10.79 -4.93
C ALA A 54 19.67 -11.28 -5.27
N LEU A 55 18.66 -10.41 -5.36
CA LEU A 55 17.32 -10.80 -5.80
C LEU A 55 17.30 -11.20 -7.28
N VAL A 56 18.01 -10.45 -8.13
CA VAL A 56 18.00 -10.64 -9.59
C VAL A 56 18.82 -11.86 -9.99
N HIS A 57 20.01 -12.01 -9.41
CA HIS A 57 21.00 -13.01 -9.84
C HIS A 57 21.20 -14.17 -8.84
N GLY A 58 20.72 -14.01 -7.61
CA GLY A 58 21.03 -14.93 -6.52
C GLY A 58 20.37 -16.31 -6.64
N PRO A 59 20.66 -17.19 -5.66
CA PRO A 59 20.21 -18.59 -5.69
C PRO A 59 18.69 -18.74 -5.60
N GLY A 60 17.98 -17.75 -5.04
CA GLY A 60 16.52 -17.75 -4.96
C GLY A 60 15.79 -17.38 -6.25
N ARG A 61 16.50 -16.91 -7.28
CA ARG A 61 15.91 -16.46 -8.55
C ARG A 61 15.28 -17.63 -9.31
N LEU A 62 14.00 -17.50 -9.64
CA LEU A 62 13.30 -18.41 -10.55
C LEU A 62 13.77 -18.16 -12.00
N ARG A 63 14.21 -19.21 -12.68
CA ARG A 63 14.77 -19.16 -14.05
C ARG A 63 14.08 -20.07 -15.06
N THR A 64 13.34 -21.07 -14.59
CA THR A 64 12.61 -22.02 -15.43
C THR A 64 11.24 -22.26 -14.81
N PRO A 65 10.20 -22.58 -15.59
CA PRO A 65 8.94 -23.06 -15.04
C PRO A 65 9.14 -24.29 -14.16
N LEU A 66 8.28 -24.45 -13.17
CA LEU A 66 8.35 -25.50 -12.17
C LEU A 66 7.00 -26.18 -12.00
N ARG A 67 7.00 -27.49 -11.78
CA ARG A 67 5.84 -28.32 -11.44
C ARG A 67 5.97 -28.87 -10.03
N ARG A 68 4.91 -28.82 -9.23
CA ARG A 68 4.92 -29.38 -7.87
C ARG A 68 5.03 -30.91 -7.92
N VAL A 69 5.92 -31.46 -7.08
CA VAL A 69 6.11 -32.92 -6.88
C VAL A 69 5.99 -33.36 -5.42
N GLY A 70 5.83 -32.41 -4.49
CA GLY A 70 5.60 -32.67 -3.06
C GLY A 70 4.23 -32.21 -2.58
N ALA A 71 4.04 -32.24 -1.25
CA ALA A 71 2.81 -31.74 -0.63
C ALA A 71 2.69 -30.22 -0.80
N ARG A 72 1.45 -29.70 -0.82
CA ARG A 72 1.23 -28.24 -0.87
C ARG A 72 1.85 -27.57 0.35
N GLY A 73 2.62 -26.50 0.10
CA GLY A 73 3.35 -25.77 1.13
C GLY A 73 4.75 -26.32 1.44
N GLU A 74 5.11 -27.52 0.94
CA GLU A 74 6.46 -28.10 1.14
C GLU A 74 7.51 -27.40 0.26
N GLY A 75 7.09 -26.80 -0.86
CA GLY A 75 8.00 -26.08 -1.76
C GLY A 75 8.87 -26.97 -2.64
N ARG A 76 8.47 -28.24 -2.87
CA ARG A 76 9.21 -29.19 -3.72
C ARG A 76 8.67 -29.21 -5.14
N PHE A 77 9.59 -28.95 -6.07
CA PHE A 77 9.28 -28.83 -7.49
C PHE A 77 10.31 -29.54 -8.37
N GLU A 78 9.88 -29.93 -9.57
CA GLU A 78 10.74 -30.30 -10.69
C GLU A 78 10.64 -29.24 -11.81
N ARG A 79 11.63 -29.21 -12.70
CA ARG A 79 11.61 -28.29 -13.86
C ARG A 79 10.52 -28.70 -14.85
N LEU A 80 9.90 -27.70 -15.47
CA LEU A 80 8.90 -27.87 -16.51
C LEU A 80 9.24 -26.96 -17.69
N ALA A 81 9.09 -27.44 -18.92
CA ALA A 81 9.25 -26.60 -20.11
C ALA A 81 8.11 -25.59 -20.22
N TRP A 82 8.36 -24.42 -20.80
CA TRP A 82 7.33 -23.37 -20.96
C TRP A 82 6.07 -23.83 -21.68
N ASP A 83 6.19 -24.51 -22.82
CA ASP A 83 5.03 -24.99 -23.56
C ASP A 83 4.21 -25.96 -22.71
N ALA A 84 4.86 -26.92 -22.04
CA ALA A 84 4.19 -27.86 -21.15
C ALA A 84 3.51 -27.16 -19.94
N ALA A 85 4.11 -26.10 -19.40
CA ALA A 85 3.52 -25.30 -18.34
C ALA A 85 2.25 -24.58 -18.81
N LEU A 86 2.30 -23.94 -19.98
CA LEU A 86 1.17 -23.23 -20.57
C LEU A 86 0.04 -24.19 -20.97
N ASP A 87 0.38 -25.36 -21.52
CA ASP A 87 -0.58 -26.38 -21.92
C ASP A 87 -1.28 -26.97 -20.70
N LEU A 88 -0.55 -27.24 -19.61
CA LEU A 88 -1.15 -27.68 -18.35
C LEU A 88 -2.10 -26.63 -17.76
N ILE A 89 -1.72 -25.35 -17.78
CA ILE A 89 -2.60 -24.27 -17.33
C ILE A 89 -3.87 -24.22 -18.20
N HIS A 90 -3.70 -24.27 -19.52
CA HIS A 90 -4.81 -24.25 -20.47
C HIS A 90 -5.77 -25.42 -20.26
N GLU A 91 -5.26 -26.65 -20.15
CA GLU A 91 -6.04 -27.86 -19.90
C GLU A 91 -6.85 -27.74 -18.61
N ARG A 92 -6.19 -27.38 -17.49
CA ARG A 92 -6.82 -27.30 -16.18
C ARG A 92 -7.87 -26.20 -16.10
N PHE A 93 -7.57 -25.01 -16.63
CA PHE A 93 -8.53 -23.91 -16.67
C PHE A 93 -9.72 -24.25 -17.57
N THR A 94 -9.50 -24.86 -18.74
CA THR A 94 -10.58 -25.26 -19.65
C THR A 94 -11.51 -26.29 -18.99
N ALA A 95 -10.95 -27.30 -18.30
CA ALA A 95 -11.74 -28.27 -17.55
C ALA A 95 -12.56 -27.61 -16.42
N ILE A 96 -11.96 -26.66 -15.69
CA ILE A 96 -12.66 -25.91 -14.64
C ILE A 96 -13.79 -25.05 -15.21
N ILE A 97 -13.54 -24.36 -16.33
CA ILE A 97 -14.55 -23.53 -17.03
C ILE A 97 -15.73 -24.41 -17.46
N ALA A 98 -15.45 -25.59 -18.02
CA ALA A 98 -16.50 -26.52 -18.45
C ALA A 98 -17.35 -27.04 -17.28
N ALA A 99 -16.72 -27.31 -16.12
CA ALA A 99 -17.40 -27.88 -14.96
C ALA A 99 -18.12 -26.84 -14.07
N HIS A 100 -17.57 -25.63 -13.93
CA HIS A 100 -17.99 -24.65 -12.92
C HIS A 100 -18.19 -23.24 -13.46
N GLY A 101 -17.96 -23.02 -14.76
CA GLY A 101 -17.95 -21.70 -15.37
C GLY A 101 -16.65 -20.93 -15.10
N PRO A 102 -16.39 -19.86 -15.88
CA PRO A 102 -15.11 -19.16 -15.84
C PRO A 102 -14.88 -18.37 -14.54
N GLN A 103 -15.95 -17.96 -13.86
CA GLN A 103 -15.86 -17.28 -12.57
C GLN A 103 -15.32 -18.20 -11.44
N ALA A 104 -15.15 -19.50 -11.67
CA ALA A 104 -14.44 -20.40 -10.76
C ALA A 104 -12.91 -20.17 -10.74
N ILE A 105 -12.38 -19.35 -11.66
CA ILE A 105 -10.98 -18.93 -11.71
C ILE A 105 -10.85 -17.55 -11.06
N LEU A 106 -9.87 -17.39 -10.17
CA LEU A 106 -9.56 -16.13 -9.49
C LEU A 106 -8.12 -15.67 -9.79
N PRO A 107 -7.91 -14.59 -10.56
CA PRO A 107 -6.63 -13.90 -10.57
C PRO A 107 -6.41 -13.23 -9.19
N LEU A 108 -5.34 -13.61 -8.51
CA LEU A 108 -4.94 -13.08 -7.21
C LEU A 108 -3.64 -12.28 -7.32
N ASN A 109 -3.78 -10.99 -7.64
CA ASN A 109 -2.66 -10.08 -7.76
C ASN A 109 -2.76 -8.83 -6.89
N TYR A 110 -1.61 -8.26 -6.61
CA TYR A 110 -1.50 -7.00 -5.90
C TYR A 110 -0.30 -6.18 -6.40
N ALA A 111 0.27 -5.36 -5.52
CA ALA A 111 1.24 -4.33 -5.85
C ALA A 111 2.70 -4.75 -5.62
N GLY A 112 3.09 -5.96 -6.04
CA GLY A 112 4.48 -6.42 -5.99
C GLY A 112 5.44 -5.43 -6.69
N PRO A 113 5.31 -5.25 -8.02
CA PRO A 113 5.86 -4.13 -8.76
C PRO A 113 4.80 -3.04 -9.08
N HIS A 114 5.19 -1.77 -9.02
CA HIS A 114 4.34 -0.58 -9.25
C HIS A 114 4.47 0.04 -10.66
N GLY A 115 4.86 -0.73 -11.67
CA GLY A 115 4.74 -0.30 -13.06
C GLY A 115 3.30 -0.38 -13.57
N MET A 116 2.91 0.50 -14.50
CA MET A 116 1.56 0.46 -15.08
C MET A 116 1.33 -0.81 -15.90
N LEU A 117 2.36 -1.34 -16.58
CA LEU A 117 2.25 -2.60 -17.32
C LEU A 117 2.31 -3.79 -16.36
N ALA A 118 3.40 -3.89 -15.58
CA ALA A 118 3.62 -5.01 -14.70
C ALA A 118 2.52 -5.13 -13.62
N GLY A 119 1.98 -4.02 -13.12
CA GLY A 119 0.96 -3.99 -12.07
C GLY A 119 -0.48 -4.27 -12.52
N GLY A 120 -0.77 -4.22 -13.82
CA GLY A 120 -2.09 -4.55 -14.37
C GLY A 120 -2.31 -3.99 -15.79
N SER A 121 -2.11 -4.83 -16.80
CA SER A 121 -2.32 -4.52 -18.21
C SER A 121 -2.83 -5.75 -18.98
N MET A 122 -1.95 -6.51 -19.65
CA MET A 122 -2.30 -7.68 -20.46
C MET A 122 -2.93 -8.81 -19.62
N ASP A 123 -2.53 -8.95 -18.36
CA ASP A 123 -3.15 -9.87 -17.41
C ASP A 123 -4.64 -9.59 -17.24
N LEU A 124 -5.01 -8.32 -17.07
CA LEU A 124 -6.40 -7.91 -16.92
C LEU A 124 -7.16 -8.16 -18.23
N ARG A 125 -6.57 -7.83 -19.40
CA ARG A 125 -7.19 -8.15 -20.70
C ARG A 125 -7.51 -9.64 -20.81
N PHE A 126 -6.54 -10.50 -20.49
CA PHE A 126 -6.69 -11.96 -20.52
C PHE A 126 -7.82 -12.44 -19.60
N PHE A 127 -7.79 -12.07 -18.31
CA PHE A 127 -8.78 -12.54 -17.34
C PHE A 127 -10.18 -11.95 -17.57
N HIS A 128 -10.27 -10.70 -18.00
CA HIS A 128 -11.55 -10.09 -18.41
C HIS A 128 -12.15 -10.90 -19.56
N ARG A 129 -11.39 -11.18 -20.62
CA ARG A 129 -11.88 -11.95 -21.76
C ARG A 129 -12.24 -13.39 -21.41
N LEU A 130 -11.46 -14.03 -20.53
CA LEU A 130 -11.72 -15.37 -20.03
C LEU A 130 -13.05 -15.45 -19.27
N GLY A 131 -13.51 -14.33 -18.68
CA GLY A 131 -14.68 -14.28 -17.81
C GLY A 131 -14.39 -14.75 -16.38
N ALA A 132 -13.12 -14.68 -15.96
CA ALA A 132 -12.71 -15.02 -14.61
C ALA A 132 -13.34 -14.07 -13.57
N SER A 133 -13.36 -14.48 -12.30
CA SER A 133 -13.78 -13.57 -11.22
C SER A 133 -12.95 -12.30 -11.23
N LEU A 134 -13.58 -11.15 -10.98
CA LEU A 134 -12.86 -9.92 -10.71
C LEU A 134 -12.40 -9.91 -9.25
N LEU A 135 -11.27 -9.24 -9.00
CA LEU A 135 -10.73 -9.04 -7.67
C LEU A 135 -10.74 -7.54 -7.34
N ASP A 136 -11.49 -7.14 -6.31
CA ASP A 136 -11.30 -5.80 -5.74
C ASP A 136 -10.04 -5.81 -4.86
N ARG A 137 -9.01 -5.15 -5.37
CA ARG A 137 -7.69 -5.05 -4.75
C ARG A 137 -7.60 -3.90 -3.76
N LYS A 138 -8.42 -2.86 -3.93
CA LYS A 138 -8.36 -1.63 -3.11
C LYS A 138 -8.40 -1.90 -1.59
N PRO A 139 -9.20 -2.87 -1.09
CA PRO A 139 -9.32 -3.12 0.34
C PRO A 139 -8.01 -3.51 1.03
N LEU A 140 -7.03 -4.11 0.32
CA LEU A 140 -5.80 -4.60 0.96
C LEU A 140 -4.87 -3.47 1.43
N CYS A 141 -4.83 -2.34 0.71
CA CYS A 141 -4.03 -1.15 1.03
C CYS A 141 -4.44 0.03 0.15
N GLY A 142 -4.45 1.24 0.70
CA GLY A 142 -4.63 2.50 -0.03
C GLY A 142 -6.05 2.77 -0.51
N GLY A 143 -6.94 1.78 -0.55
CA GLY A 143 -8.34 1.93 -0.94
C GLY A 143 -9.10 2.87 -0.03
N ILE A 144 -9.02 2.65 1.29
CA ILE A 144 -9.66 3.51 2.30
C ILE A 144 -9.23 4.96 2.12
N ARG A 145 -7.92 5.23 2.07
CA ARG A 145 -7.39 6.59 1.87
C ARG A 145 -7.85 7.20 0.55
N THR A 146 -7.84 6.43 -0.55
CA THR A 146 -8.27 6.91 -1.87
C THR A 146 -9.75 7.27 -1.88
N GLU A 147 -10.60 6.42 -1.32
CA GLU A 147 -12.06 6.65 -1.28
C GLU A 147 -12.42 7.80 -0.32
N ALA A 148 -11.72 7.92 0.82
CA ALA A 148 -11.83 9.10 1.68
C ALA A 148 -11.45 10.39 0.94
N TRP A 149 -10.38 10.36 0.13
CA TRP A 149 -9.96 11.53 -0.66
C TRP A 149 -10.99 11.90 -1.71
N VAL A 150 -11.43 10.92 -2.51
CA VAL A 150 -12.46 11.14 -3.55
C VAL A 150 -13.77 11.63 -2.93
N GLY A 151 -14.18 11.06 -1.79
CA GLY A 151 -15.40 11.48 -1.10
C GLY A 151 -15.34 12.89 -0.52
N THR A 152 -14.15 13.43 -0.25
CA THR A 152 -13.97 14.76 0.36
C THR A 152 -13.58 15.83 -0.65
N PHE A 153 -12.75 15.52 -1.64
CA PHE A 153 -12.21 16.49 -2.62
C PHE A 153 -12.51 16.12 -4.09
N GLY A 154 -13.00 14.91 -4.36
CA GLY A 154 -13.08 14.38 -5.72
C GLY A 154 -11.71 13.93 -6.26
N PRO A 155 -11.64 13.44 -7.50
CA PRO A 155 -10.42 12.94 -8.12
C PRO A 155 -9.50 14.07 -8.59
N VAL A 156 -8.85 14.74 -7.62
CA VAL A 156 -7.92 15.85 -7.84
C VAL A 156 -6.60 15.62 -7.12
N PRO A 157 -5.47 16.15 -7.62
CA PRO A 157 -4.20 16.05 -6.93
C PRO A 157 -4.18 16.93 -5.67
N GLY A 158 -3.51 16.46 -4.62
CA GLY A 158 -3.14 17.30 -3.47
C GLY A 158 -1.88 18.12 -3.77
N ILE A 159 -1.23 18.65 -2.72
CA ILE A 159 0.02 19.40 -2.91
C ILE A 159 1.19 18.44 -3.14
N ARG A 160 2.17 18.93 -3.90
CA ARG A 160 3.44 18.22 -4.08
C ARG A 160 4.21 18.11 -2.76
N PRO A 161 4.85 16.97 -2.46
CA PRO A 161 5.66 16.82 -1.25
C PRO A 161 6.73 17.91 -1.10
N GLU A 162 7.33 18.38 -2.19
CA GLU A 162 8.35 19.43 -2.17
C GLU A 162 7.85 20.75 -1.58
N GLN A 163 6.57 21.09 -1.74
CA GLN A 163 6.01 22.34 -1.21
C GLN A 163 6.04 22.41 0.33
N VAL A 164 6.17 21.27 1.01
CA VAL A 164 6.29 21.19 2.47
C VAL A 164 7.46 22.02 3.01
N GLU A 165 8.50 22.30 2.21
CA GLU A 165 9.61 23.17 2.64
C GLU A 165 9.22 24.63 2.91
N HIS A 166 8.03 25.05 2.48
CA HIS A 166 7.48 26.39 2.70
C HIS A 166 6.56 26.47 3.93
N ALA A 167 6.25 25.33 4.55
CA ALA A 167 5.38 25.29 5.72
C ALA A 167 6.08 25.83 6.98
N ARG A 168 5.31 26.45 7.88
CA ARG A 168 5.69 26.80 9.27
C ARG A 168 5.33 25.69 10.26
N LEU A 169 4.39 24.83 9.89
CA LEU A 169 4.03 23.64 10.65
C LEU A 169 3.87 22.46 9.69
N VAL A 170 4.51 21.35 10.02
CA VAL A 170 4.32 20.09 9.30
C VAL A 170 3.82 19.02 10.26
N ILE A 171 2.73 18.36 9.89
CA ILE A 171 2.17 17.23 10.62
C ILE A 171 2.36 15.95 9.79
N ALA A 172 3.19 15.03 10.27
CA ALA A 172 3.26 13.68 9.73
C ALA A 172 2.31 12.77 10.52
N TRP A 173 1.19 12.39 9.92
CA TRP A 173 0.14 11.63 10.58
C TRP A 173 0.08 10.21 10.03
N GLY A 174 0.36 9.21 10.88
CA GLY A 174 0.43 7.80 10.50
C GLY A 174 1.41 7.53 9.36
N ASN A 175 2.46 8.36 9.24
CA ASN A 175 3.45 8.32 8.16
C ASN A 175 4.88 8.26 8.73
N ASN A 176 5.50 7.09 8.69
CA ASN A 176 6.91 6.93 9.04
C ASN A 176 7.82 7.35 7.87
N VAL A 177 8.05 8.66 7.75
CA VAL A 177 8.88 9.29 6.72
C VAL A 177 10.38 8.93 6.79
N THR A 178 10.80 8.12 7.77
CA THR A 178 12.20 7.63 7.81
C THR A 178 12.38 6.30 7.10
N TRP A 179 11.32 5.50 6.97
CA TRP A 179 11.40 4.13 6.42
C TRP A 179 10.54 3.92 5.18
N SER A 180 9.33 4.48 5.17
CA SER A 180 8.29 4.19 4.15
C SER A 180 7.89 5.40 3.31
N ASN A 181 8.57 6.54 3.47
CA ASN A 181 8.42 7.76 2.66
C ASN A 181 9.69 8.62 2.87
N LEU A 182 10.84 8.05 2.51
CA LEU A 182 12.17 8.54 2.91
C LEU A 182 12.44 9.95 2.36
N HIS A 183 11.94 10.23 1.16
CA HIS A 183 12.27 11.44 0.42
C HIS A 183 11.53 12.68 0.92
N LEU A 184 10.52 12.51 1.77
CA LEU A 184 9.93 13.62 2.49
C LEU A 184 10.87 14.15 3.60
N MET A 185 11.77 13.31 4.14
CA MET A 185 12.66 13.70 5.24
C MET A 185 13.63 14.85 4.89
N PRO A 186 14.34 14.85 3.73
CA PRO A 186 15.12 16.02 3.31
C PRO A 186 14.30 17.30 3.17
N VAL A 187 13.05 17.21 2.69
CA VAL A 187 12.15 18.37 2.57
C VAL A 187 11.75 18.89 3.95
N LEU A 188 11.39 18.01 4.88
CA LEU A 188 11.11 18.35 6.27
C LEU A 188 12.30 19.03 6.94
N ASN A 189 13.51 18.53 6.71
CA ASN A 189 14.72 19.14 7.27
C ASN A 189 14.92 20.58 6.74
N ARG A 190 14.70 20.82 5.45
CA ARG A 190 14.75 22.19 4.90
C ARG A 190 13.68 23.09 5.51
N ALA A 191 12.46 22.58 5.71
CA ALA A 191 11.40 23.33 6.40
C ALA A 191 11.82 23.69 7.84
N ARG A 192 12.38 22.73 8.59
CA ARG A 192 12.85 22.93 9.96
C ARG A 192 14.01 23.90 10.07
N THR A 193 14.97 23.88 9.14
CA THR A 193 16.05 24.89 9.06
C THR A 193 15.48 26.29 8.85
N ARG A 194 14.32 26.42 8.19
CA ARG A 194 13.55 27.67 8.04
C ARG A 194 12.60 27.96 9.23
N GLY A 195 12.75 27.24 10.34
CA GLY A 195 11.99 27.46 11.57
C GLY A 195 10.64 26.72 11.67
N ALA A 196 10.34 25.79 10.76
CA ALA A 196 9.11 25.02 10.83
C ALA A 196 9.06 24.08 12.04
N LYS A 197 7.88 23.98 12.67
CA LYS A 197 7.60 22.99 13.70
C LYS A 197 7.20 21.66 13.07
N LEU A 198 7.65 20.55 13.66
CA LEU A 198 7.30 19.19 13.25
C LEU A 198 6.45 18.52 14.33
N VAL A 199 5.26 18.06 13.93
CA VAL A 199 4.40 17.19 14.74
C VAL A 199 4.36 15.81 14.11
N VAL A 200 4.51 14.77 14.92
CA VAL A 200 4.33 13.37 14.49
C VAL A 200 3.18 12.75 15.29
N VAL A 201 2.18 12.25 14.59
CA VAL A 201 1.07 11.49 15.17
C VAL A 201 1.24 10.03 14.78
N ASP A 202 1.72 9.23 15.72
CA ASP A 202 2.07 7.81 15.52
C ASP A 202 2.06 7.12 16.90
N PRO A 203 1.40 5.97 17.09
CA PRO A 203 1.45 5.26 18.35
C PRO A 203 2.88 4.94 18.79
N LYS A 204 3.79 4.65 17.83
CA LYS A 204 5.18 4.32 18.12
C LYS A 204 6.06 5.58 18.02
N ARG A 205 6.99 5.74 18.96
CA ARG A 205 8.07 6.74 18.90
C ARG A 205 9.11 6.33 17.85
N THR A 206 8.75 6.53 16.58
CA THR A 206 9.63 6.30 15.42
C THR A 206 10.82 7.26 15.39
N LYS A 207 11.79 7.03 14.49
CA LYS A 207 12.97 7.91 14.36
C LYS A 207 12.60 9.38 14.06
N VAL A 208 11.55 9.62 13.29
CA VAL A 208 11.04 10.99 13.04
C VAL A 208 10.31 11.53 14.27
N ALA A 209 9.54 10.70 14.99
CA ALA A 209 8.86 11.12 16.21
C ALA A 209 9.85 11.58 17.30
N ALA A 210 10.99 10.91 17.43
CA ALA A 210 12.06 11.30 18.35
C ALA A 210 12.73 12.64 17.98
N GLN A 211 12.58 13.11 16.75
CA GLN A 211 13.11 14.40 16.26
C GLN A 211 12.05 15.50 16.22
N ALA A 212 10.78 15.17 16.50
CA ALA A 212 9.65 16.07 16.38
C ALA A 212 9.61 17.05 17.55
N ASP A 213 9.09 18.25 17.30
CA ASP A 213 8.77 19.23 18.35
C ASP A 213 7.60 18.74 19.22
N LEU A 214 6.71 17.91 18.67
CA LEU A 214 5.62 17.25 19.38
C LEU A 214 5.37 15.85 18.83
N HIS A 215 5.40 14.84 19.70
CA HIS A 215 4.96 13.47 19.39
C HIS A 215 3.62 13.19 20.08
N VAL A 216 2.62 12.82 19.28
CA VAL A 216 1.28 12.42 19.76
C VAL A 216 1.19 10.89 19.67
N ALA A 217 1.55 10.22 20.77
CA ALA A 217 1.55 8.77 20.90
C ALA A 217 0.14 8.22 21.21
N LEU A 218 -0.78 8.37 20.26
CA LEU A 218 -2.17 7.96 20.45
C LEU A 218 -2.36 6.44 20.46
N ARG A 219 -3.47 6.02 21.07
CA ARG A 219 -3.97 4.65 20.99
C ARG A 219 -4.37 4.33 19.52
N PRO A 220 -3.95 3.18 18.97
CA PRO A 220 -4.32 2.81 17.61
C PRO A 220 -5.84 2.82 17.39
N GLY A 221 -6.28 3.44 16.29
CA GLY A 221 -7.69 3.47 15.87
C GLY A 221 -8.53 4.61 16.47
N THR A 222 -7.92 5.56 17.19
CA THR A 222 -8.62 6.71 17.78
C THR A 222 -8.34 8.04 17.05
N ASP A 223 -7.75 7.99 15.85
CA ASP A 223 -7.37 9.17 15.05
C ASP A 223 -8.56 10.10 14.77
N VAL A 224 -9.76 9.54 14.52
CA VAL A 224 -11.00 10.32 14.32
C VAL A 224 -11.34 11.18 15.52
N VAL A 225 -11.18 10.65 16.74
CA VAL A 225 -11.45 11.36 17.99
C VAL A 225 -10.42 12.46 18.22
N LEU A 226 -9.14 12.20 17.93
CA LEU A 226 -8.09 13.22 18.01
C LEU A 226 -8.37 14.38 17.03
N ALA A 227 -8.71 14.07 15.77
CA ALA A 227 -9.01 15.10 14.77
C ALA A 227 -10.26 15.92 15.12
N TRP A 228 -11.32 15.29 15.63
CA TRP A 228 -12.49 16.00 16.17
C TRP A 228 -12.14 16.91 17.35
N ALA A 229 -11.32 16.44 18.29
CA ALA A 229 -10.90 17.25 19.42
C ALA A 229 -10.09 18.47 18.98
N VAL A 230 -9.21 18.31 17.98
CA VAL A 230 -8.49 19.43 17.36
C VAL A 230 -9.47 20.39 16.69
N ALA A 231 -10.45 19.91 15.92
CA ALA A 231 -11.46 20.75 15.27
C ALA A 231 -12.30 21.56 16.29
N ALA A 232 -12.77 20.91 17.36
CA ALA A 232 -13.52 21.57 18.42
C ALA A 232 -12.65 22.61 19.16
N GLU A 233 -11.37 22.31 19.40
CA GLU A 233 -10.45 23.24 20.05
C GLU A 233 -10.08 24.43 19.14
N LEU A 234 -10.00 24.24 17.82
CA LEU A 234 -9.90 25.35 16.86
C LEU A 234 -11.12 26.27 16.97
N GLU A 235 -12.33 25.73 17.08
CA GLU A 235 -13.54 26.52 17.28
C GLU A 235 -13.50 27.35 18.57
N ARG A 236 -13.15 26.73 19.70
CA ARG A 236 -13.04 27.44 21.00
C ARG A 236 -12.04 28.60 20.97
N ARG A 237 -11.01 28.50 20.13
CA ARG A 237 -9.95 29.51 19.98
C ARG A 237 -10.27 30.59 18.95
N GLY A 238 -11.41 30.50 18.26
CA GLY A 238 -11.70 31.38 17.13
C GLY A 238 -10.82 31.10 15.90
N GLY A 239 -10.24 29.89 15.81
CA GLY A 239 -9.31 29.49 14.76
C GLY A 239 -9.94 28.88 13.51
N LEU A 240 -11.27 28.97 13.36
CA LEU A 240 -11.98 28.55 12.15
C LEU A 240 -11.99 29.68 11.11
N ASP A 241 -11.63 29.35 9.87
CA ASP A 241 -11.78 30.25 8.73
C ASP A 241 -13.24 30.23 8.24
N ARG A 242 -14.07 31.05 8.87
CA ARG A 242 -15.51 31.13 8.58
C ARG A 242 -15.78 31.52 7.12
N ALA A 243 -14.95 32.40 6.54
CA ALA A 243 -15.12 32.85 5.17
C ALA A 243 -14.78 31.74 4.14
N PHE A 244 -13.73 30.95 4.40
CA PHE A 244 -13.42 29.78 3.59
C PHE A 244 -14.51 28.71 3.72
N VAL A 245 -14.97 28.44 4.95
CA VAL A 245 -16.02 27.44 5.22
C VAL A 245 -17.30 27.77 4.44
N GLU A 246 -17.79 29.01 4.52
CA GLU A 246 -19.01 29.43 3.82
C GLU A 246 -18.92 29.23 2.31
N ARG A 247 -17.78 29.61 1.72
CA ARG A 247 -17.58 29.54 0.27
C ARG A 247 -17.28 28.13 -0.25
N HIS A 248 -16.49 27.35 0.48
CA HIS A 248 -15.81 26.17 -0.08
C HIS A 248 -16.07 24.86 0.66
N VAL A 249 -16.90 24.85 1.71
CA VAL A 249 -17.15 23.64 2.50
C VAL A 249 -18.65 23.31 2.53
N GLU A 250 -18.96 22.02 2.39
CA GLU A 250 -20.29 21.46 2.57
C GLU A 250 -20.31 20.48 3.75
N GLY A 251 -21.39 20.51 4.54
CA GLY A 251 -21.54 19.64 5.71
C GLY A 251 -20.81 20.11 6.96
N PHE A 252 -20.39 21.38 7.03
CA PHE A 252 -19.69 21.98 8.18
C PHE A 252 -20.42 21.75 9.51
N GLU A 253 -21.68 22.17 9.63
CA GLU A 253 -22.41 22.05 10.91
C GLU A 253 -22.63 20.59 11.32
N ALA A 254 -22.88 19.70 10.36
CA ALA A 254 -23.03 18.27 10.64
C ALA A 254 -21.71 17.66 11.17
N PHE A 255 -20.58 18.01 10.58
CA PHE A 255 -19.25 17.59 11.07
C PHE A 255 -18.94 18.19 12.45
N MET A 256 -19.16 19.49 12.62
CA MET A 256 -18.87 20.18 13.88
C MET A 256 -19.77 19.73 15.02
N THR A 257 -21.01 19.30 14.75
CA THR A 257 -21.87 18.67 15.75
C THR A 257 -21.21 17.41 16.34
N LEU A 258 -20.59 16.58 15.51
CA LEU A 258 -19.84 15.41 15.97
C LEU A 258 -18.59 15.82 16.75
N ALA A 259 -17.86 16.84 16.28
CA ALA A 259 -16.66 17.31 16.96
C ALA A 259 -16.96 17.92 18.34
N ARG A 260 -18.02 18.74 18.44
CA ARG A 260 -18.47 19.42 19.66
C ARG A 260 -18.95 18.46 20.74
N ALA A 261 -19.36 17.25 20.38
CA ALA A 261 -19.75 16.22 21.32
C ALA A 261 -18.59 15.72 22.19
N TRP A 262 -17.34 16.03 21.84
CA TRP A 262 -16.15 15.63 22.59
C TRP A 262 -15.55 16.79 23.36
N THR A 263 -15.42 16.65 24.68
CA THR A 263 -14.53 17.51 25.46
C THR A 263 -13.05 17.13 25.19
N PRO A 264 -12.09 18.06 25.33
CA PRO A 264 -10.66 17.75 25.20
C PRO A 264 -10.23 16.62 26.15
N GLU A 265 -10.77 16.59 27.36
CA GLU A 265 -10.47 15.61 28.39
C GLU A 265 -10.95 14.21 28.00
N GLU A 266 -12.18 14.09 27.50
CA GLU A 266 -12.73 12.81 27.03
C GLU A 266 -11.99 12.28 25.81
N ALA A 267 -11.70 13.16 24.85
CA ALA A 267 -10.94 12.81 23.66
C ALA A 267 -9.51 12.38 24.02
N ALA A 268 -8.83 13.13 24.89
CA ALA A 268 -7.49 12.83 25.36
C ALA A 268 -7.43 11.45 26.06
N ARG A 269 -8.39 11.18 26.95
CA ARG A 269 -8.53 9.88 27.62
C ARG A 269 -8.77 8.74 26.63
N THR A 270 -9.64 8.94 25.65
CA THR A 270 -9.95 7.94 24.61
C THR A 270 -8.73 7.65 23.74
N CYS A 271 -8.03 8.70 23.33
CA CYS A 271 -6.81 8.62 22.55
C CYS A 271 -5.59 8.16 23.36
N GLY A 272 -5.67 8.08 24.69
CA GLY A 272 -4.54 7.70 25.53
C GLY A 272 -3.39 8.73 25.52
N VAL A 273 -3.70 10.02 25.31
CA VAL A 273 -2.71 11.11 25.30
C VAL A 273 -3.03 12.15 26.38
N PRO A 274 -2.04 12.93 26.87
CA PRO A 274 -2.32 14.04 27.77
C PRO A 274 -3.18 15.11 27.09
N VAL A 275 -4.16 15.68 27.80
CA VAL A 275 -5.02 16.75 27.25
C VAL A 275 -4.23 17.98 26.77
N GLY A 276 -3.12 18.29 27.44
CA GLY A 276 -2.21 19.36 27.02
C GLY A 276 -1.61 19.16 25.63
N VAL A 277 -1.41 17.91 25.19
CA VAL A 277 -0.91 17.58 23.85
C VAL A 277 -1.97 17.95 22.79
N VAL A 278 -3.24 17.63 23.04
CA VAL A 278 -4.35 17.98 22.14
C VAL A 278 -4.47 19.51 22.00
N ARG A 279 -4.47 20.22 23.14
CA ARG A 279 -4.52 21.69 23.17
C ARG A 279 -3.34 22.33 22.44
N ARG A 280 -2.12 21.81 22.65
CA ARG A 280 -0.89 22.28 21.98
C ARG A 280 -0.94 22.07 20.47
N LEU A 281 -1.39 20.90 20.02
CA LEU A 281 -1.55 20.61 18.59
C LEU A 281 -2.55 21.58 17.94
N ALA A 282 -3.70 21.82 18.56
CA ALA A 282 -4.69 22.76 18.05
C ALA A 282 -4.19 24.21 18.05
N GLU A 283 -3.47 24.63 19.11
CA GLU A 283 -2.82 25.94 19.19
C GLU A 283 -1.82 26.16 18.04
N TRP A 284 -0.92 25.21 17.82
CA TRP A 284 0.06 25.28 16.73
C TRP A 284 -0.62 25.26 15.38
N TYR A 285 -1.63 24.41 15.18
CA TYR A 285 -2.35 24.36 13.92
C TYR A 285 -3.13 25.65 13.63
N HIS A 286 -3.64 26.33 14.66
CA HIS A 286 -4.24 27.64 14.53
C HIS A 286 -3.21 28.71 14.13
N THR A 287 -2.13 28.82 14.91
CA THR A 287 -1.21 29.98 14.88
C THR A 287 -0.08 29.89 13.85
N LEU A 288 0.30 28.68 13.43
CA LEU A 288 1.36 28.47 12.45
C LEU A 288 0.76 28.30 11.05
N SER A 289 1.20 29.14 10.10
CA SER A 289 0.76 29.10 8.70
C SER A 289 1.90 29.56 7.77
N PRO A 290 2.09 28.95 6.58
CA PRO A 290 1.36 27.80 6.03
C PRO A 290 1.54 26.51 6.85
N ALA A 291 0.56 25.60 6.80
CA ALA A 291 0.63 24.32 7.50
C ALA A 291 0.29 23.16 6.55
N ALA A 292 1.15 22.15 6.51
CA ALA A 292 0.99 20.97 5.68
C ALA A 292 0.78 19.72 6.54
N ILE A 293 -0.14 18.86 6.11
CA ILE A 293 -0.35 17.52 6.69
C ILE A 293 0.04 16.47 5.66
N SER A 294 0.95 15.58 6.04
CA SER A 294 1.28 14.37 5.28
C SER A 294 0.57 13.18 5.92
N VAL A 295 -0.29 12.54 5.14
CA VAL A 295 -1.13 11.42 5.61
C VAL A 295 -0.56 10.11 5.07
N GLY A 296 -0.17 9.22 5.99
CA GLY A 296 0.37 7.91 5.66
C GLY A 296 -0.66 6.80 5.72
N ASN A 297 -0.24 5.58 5.34
CA ASN A 297 -1.12 4.40 5.33
C ASN A 297 -1.36 3.85 6.74
N GLY A 298 -0.76 4.39 7.81
CA GLY A 298 -1.00 3.90 9.18
C GLY A 298 -2.43 4.11 9.64
N LEU A 299 -3.05 5.25 9.28
CA LEU A 299 -4.41 5.59 9.69
C LEU A 299 -5.47 4.65 9.13
N GLU A 300 -5.27 4.11 7.92
CA GLU A 300 -6.29 3.27 7.28
C GLU A 300 -6.36 1.84 7.85
N ARG A 301 -5.40 1.41 8.67
CA ARG A 301 -5.26 0.00 9.08
C ARG A 301 -6.14 -0.43 10.24
N ASN A 302 -7.30 0.18 10.42
CA ASN A 302 -8.23 -0.11 11.51
C ASN A 302 -9.67 0.17 11.09
N GLN A 303 -10.65 -0.28 11.87
CA GLN A 303 -12.06 -0.18 11.56
C GLN A 303 -12.58 1.26 11.41
N ASN A 304 -11.89 2.25 11.99
CA ASN A 304 -12.21 3.67 11.90
C ASN A 304 -11.35 4.41 10.86
N GLY A 305 -10.61 3.69 10.02
CA GLY A 305 -9.57 4.28 9.19
C GLY A 305 -10.09 5.32 8.20
N GLY A 306 -11.25 5.08 7.58
CA GLY A 306 -11.89 6.03 6.68
C GLY A 306 -12.31 7.29 7.41
N SER A 307 -12.99 7.13 8.53
CA SER A 307 -13.45 8.22 9.39
C SER A 307 -12.29 9.05 9.94
N GLY A 308 -11.21 8.41 10.40
CA GLY A 308 -10.01 9.07 10.89
C GLY A 308 -9.37 9.92 9.82
N ILE A 309 -9.15 9.36 8.63
CA ILE A 309 -8.57 10.08 7.49
C ILE A 309 -9.45 11.27 7.07
N ARG A 310 -10.77 11.09 7.00
CA ARG A 310 -11.70 12.17 6.65
C ARG A 310 -11.73 13.29 7.69
N ALA A 311 -11.67 12.95 8.97
CA ALA A 311 -11.59 13.95 10.03
C ALA A 311 -10.28 14.74 9.96
N VAL A 312 -9.16 14.10 9.60
CA VAL A 312 -7.88 14.79 9.32
C VAL A 312 -7.99 15.69 8.08
N PHE A 313 -8.63 15.23 7.01
CA PHE A 313 -8.83 16.04 5.79
C PHE A 313 -9.71 17.26 6.02
N ALA A 314 -10.59 17.24 7.03
CA ALA A 314 -11.38 18.40 7.40
C ALA A 314 -10.52 19.54 7.95
N LEU A 315 -9.43 19.25 8.66
CA LEU A 315 -8.67 20.27 9.41
C LEU A 315 -8.17 21.43 8.53
N PRO A 316 -7.54 21.21 7.36
CA PRO A 316 -7.14 22.31 6.49
C PRO A 316 -8.32 23.14 5.96
N ALA A 317 -9.47 22.51 5.71
CA ALA A 317 -10.68 23.20 5.25
C ALA A 317 -11.30 24.07 6.35
N LEU A 318 -11.24 23.60 7.60
CA LEU A 318 -11.74 24.31 8.77
C LEU A 318 -10.85 25.49 9.16
N ALA A 319 -9.53 25.34 9.04
CA ALA A 319 -8.54 26.32 9.50
C ALA A 319 -7.96 27.20 8.38
N GLY A 320 -8.53 27.16 7.17
CA GLY A 320 -8.11 27.99 6.04
C GLY A 320 -6.66 27.75 5.59
N LYS A 321 -6.22 26.48 5.52
CA LYS A 321 -4.82 26.13 5.21
C LYS A 321 -4.55 25.83 3.73
N PHE A 322 -5.49 26.14 2.84
CA PHE A 322 -5.36 25.92 1.40
C PHE A 322 -4.99 27.20 0.64
N GLY A 323 -4.71 27.09 -0.66
CA GLY A 323 -4.46 28.22 -1.55
C GLY A 323 -3.04 28.81 -1.50
N VAL A 324 -2.13 28.23 -0.71
CA VAL A 324 -0.75 28.73 -0.54
C VAL A 324 0.28 27.60 -0.64
N PRO A 325 1.49 27.85 -1.17
CA PRO A 325 2.59 26.90 -1.10
C PRO A 325 2.90 26.47 0.35
N GLY A 326 3.05 25.17 0.57
CA GLY A 326 3.29 24.60 1.91
C GLY A 326 2.05 24.56 2.81
N GLY A 327 0.86 24.89 2.27
CA GLY A 327 -0.43 24.72 2.93
C GLY A 327 -1.22 23.55 2.34
N GLY A 328 -1.87 22.75 3.19
CA GLY A 328 -2.84 21.74 2.76
C GLY A 328 -2.38 20.30 3.02
N LEU A 329 -2.59 19.41 2.03
CA LEU A 329 -2.47 17.96 2.19
C LEU A 329 -1.53 17.35 1.16
N VAL A 330 -0.49 16.67 1.65
CA VAL A 330 0.36 15.79 0.83
C VAL A 330 -0.34 14.44 0.72
N ASN A 331 -1.24 14.33 -0.27
CA ASN A 331 -1.99 13.13 -0.62
C ASN A 331 -2.57 13.28 -2.04
N GLY A 332 -3.27 12.27 -2.56
CA GLY A 332 -3.97 12.38 -3.84
C GLY A 332 -3.07 12.45 -5.08
N ALA A 333 -1.75 12.22 -4.94
CA ALA A 333 -0.78 12.35 -6.03
C ALA A 333 -1.12 11.50 -7.28
N SER A 334 -1.78 10.35 -7.10
CA SER A 334 -2.23 9.51 -8.23
C SER A 334 -3.16 10.23 -9.21
N PHE A 335 -3.90 11.27 -8.77
CA PHE A 335 -4.78 12.07 -9.62
C PHE A 335 -4.03 13.16 -10.41
N ALA A 336 -2.71 13.30 -10.21
CA ALA A 336 -1.87 14.20 -11.00
C ALA A 336 -1.53 13.63 -12.39
N PHE A 337 -1.79 12.35 -12.64
CA PHE A 337 -1.36 11.65 -13.86
C PHE A 337 -2.54 11.40 -14.81
N PRO A 338 -2.38 11.58 -16.14
CA PRO A 338 -3.43 11.32 -17.13
C PRO A 338 -3.58 9.81 -17.41
N LYS A 339 -3.84 9.00 -16.38
CA LYS A 339 -3.96 7.53 -16.52
C LYS A 339 -5.21 7.16 -17.31
N THR A 340 -5.10 6.16 -18.18
CA THR A 340 -6.23 5.59 -18.93
C THR A 340 -6.43 4.11 -18.67
N PRO A 341 -6.83 3.74 -17.44
CA PRO A 341 -7.02 2.33 -17.06
C PRO A 341 -8.05 1.59 -17.93
N ALA A 342 -9.05 2.29 -18.49
CA ALA A 342 -10.02 1.68 -19.40
C ALA A 342 -9.36 1.21 -20.72
N ARG A 343 -8.45 2.01 -21.30
CA ARG A 343 -7.69 1.60 -22.49
C ARG A 343 -6.70 0.48 -22.16
N LEU A 344 -5.95 0.65 -21.07
CA LEU A 344 -4.92 -0.32 -20.67
C LEU A 344 -5.49 -1.69 -20.31
N ALA A 345 -6.51 -1.73 -19.44
CA ALA A 345 -7.04 -2.98 -18.87
C ALA A 345 -8.24 -3.55 -19.62
N ARG A 346 -8.86 -2.80 -20.55
CA ARG A 346 -10.01 -3.23 -21.35
C ARG A 346 -11.15 -3.86 -20.51
N PRO A 347 -11.74 -3.13 -19.55
CA PRO A 347 -12.87 -3.63 -18.77
C PRO A 347 -14.12 -3.88 -19.63
N ASP A 348 -14.17 -3.37 -20.86
CA ASP A 348 -15.20 -3.70 -21.85
C ASP A 348 -15.20 -5.18 -22.27
N LEU A 349 -14.10 -5.91 -22.04
CA LEU A 349 -14.02 -7.35 -22.30
C LEU A 349 -14.69 -8.19 -21.21
N VAL A 350 -15.06 -7.60 -20.06
CA VAL A 350 -15.66 -8.30 -18.93
C VAL A 350 -17.09 -8.75 -19.29
N PRO A 351 -17.41 -10.06 -19.23
CA PRO A 351 -18.76 -10.54 -19.43
C PRO A 351 -19.72 -9.96 -18.40
N ARG A 352 -20.95 -9.64 -18.84
CA ARG A 352 -22.01 -9.18 -17.94
C ARG A 352 -22.30 -10.25 -16.87
N GLY A 353 -22.45 -9.82 -15.62
CA GLY A 353 -22.72 -10.72 -14.49
C GLY A 353 -21.47 -11.37 -13.89
N THR A 354 -20.26 -10.96 -14.31
CA THR A 354 -19.02 -11.37 -13.65
C THR A 354 -18.96 -10.81 -12.23
N ARG A 355 -18.79 -11.69 -11.24
CA ARG A 355 -18.67 -11.30 -9.83
C ARG A 355 -17.36 -10.59 -9.53
N THR A 356 -17.36 -9.79 -8.48
CA THR A 356 -16.16 -9.20 -7.88
C THR A 356 -16.00 -9.71 -6.46
N LEU A 357 -14.82 -10.21 -6.11
CA LEU A 357 -14.49 -10.68 -4.77
C LEU A 357 -13.55 -9.70 -4.07
N ASN A 358 -13.77 -9.46 -2.78
CA ASN A 358 -12.89 -8.65 -1.97
C ASN A 358 -11.60 -9.42 -1.69
N ILE A 359 -10.45 -8.81 -1.97
CA ILE A 359 -9.13 -9.42 -1.76
C ILE A 359 -8.87 -9.83 -0.30
N VAL A 360 -9.42 -9.11 0.69
CA VAL A 360 -9.24 -9.40 2.12
C VAL A 360 -9.92 -10.71 2.50
N ASP A 361 -11.02 -11.05 1.82
CA ASP A 361 -11.86 -12.20 2.13
C ASP A 361 -11.47 -13.46 1.36
N VAL A 362 -10.41 -13.42 0.54
CA VAL A 362 -9.98 -14.57 -0.28
C VAL A 362 -9.78 -15.83 0.56
N GLY A 363 -9.19 -15.72 1.74
CA GLY A 363 -9.05 -16.87 2.65
C GLY A 363 -10.39 -17.46 3.08
N ALA A 364 -11.41 -16.63 3.29
CA ALA A 364 -12.77 -17.08 3.60
C ALA A 364 -13.48 -17.65 2.37
N HIS A 365 -13.39 -16.97 1.23
CA HIS A 365 -13.98 -17.43 -0.04
C HIS A 365 -13.43 -18.79 -0.49
N LEU A 366 -12.15 -19.05 -0.29
CA LEU A 366 -11.54 -20.36 -0.57
C LEU A 366 -12.07 -21.48 0.32
N LEU A 367 -12.77 -21.19 1.41
CA LEU A 367 -13.30 -22.19 2.34
C LEU A 367 -14.82 -22.16 2.47
N ASP A 368 -15.53 -21.25 1.79
CA ASP A 368 -16.98 -21.15 1.88
C ASP A 368 -17.65 -22.16 0.92
N PRO A 369 -18.31 -23.22 1.43
CA PRO A 369 -18.99 -24.20 0.59
C PRO A 369 -20.24 -23.64 -0.11
N ARG A 370 -20.69 -22.43 0.27
CA ARG A 370 -21.87 -21.76 -0.31
C ARG A 370 -21.50 -20.76 -1.40
N LEU A 371 -20.20 -20.54 -1.63
CA LEU A 371 -19.74 -19.61 -2.65
C LEU A 371 -20.02 -20.20 -4.04
N GLU A 372 -20.97 -19.62 -4.76
CA GLU A 372 -21.35 -20.06 -6.10
C GLU A 372 -20.98 -19.01 -7.18
N PRO A 373 -20.28 -19.39 -8.25
CA PRO A 373 -19.59 -20.68 -8.43
C PRO A 373 -18.40 -20.82 -7.46
N PRO A 374 -17.98 -22.03 -7.08
CA PRO A 374 -16.83 -22.21 -6.17
C PRO A 374 -15.53 -21.71 -6.82
N ILE A 375 -14.56 -21.28 -6.02
CA ILE A 375 -13.20 -21.06 -6.52
C ILE A 375 -12.52 -22.43 -6.68
N LYS A 376 -12.10 -22.74 -7.90
CA LYS A 376 -11.41 -23.98 -8.28
C LYS A 376 -10.04 -23.75 -8.91
N ALA A 377 -9.73 -22.52 -9.33
CA ALA A 377 -8.36 -22.11 -9.61
C ALA A 377 -8.02 -20.73 -9.09
N VAL A 378 -6.76 -20.55 -8.69
CA VAL A 378 -6.17 -19.26 -8.33
C VAL A 378 -4.89 -19.05 -9.13
N PHE A 379 -4.75 -17.87 -9.74
CA PHE A 379 -3.49 -17.44 -10.37
C PHE A 379 -2.86 -16.35 -9.50
N VAL A 380 -1.81 -16.68 -8.75
CA VAL A 380 -1.08 -15.75 -7.87
C VAL A 380 0.07 -15.10 -8.62
N TYR A 381 0.09 -13.77 -8.72
CA TYR A 381 1.19 -13.03 -9.34
C TYR A 381 1.31 -11.63 -8.75
N ASN A 382 2.52 -11.04 -8.77
CA ASN A 382 2.80 -9.76 -8.11
C ASN A 382 2.38 -9.71 -6.63
N HIS A 383 2.32 -10.87 -5.97
CA HIS A 383 1.71 -10.99 -4.65
C HIS A 383 2.27 -12.18 -3.89
N ASN A 384 2.37 -12.03 -2.56
CA ASN A 384 2.70 -13.10 -1.64
C ASN A 384 1.59 -13.18 -0.58
N PRO A 385 0.38 -13.64 -0.96
CA PRO A 385 -0.79 -13.57 -0.11
C PRO A 385 -0.62 -14.28 1.24
N VAL A 386 0.12 -15.39 1.31
CA VAL A 386 0.39 -16.12 2.57
C VAL A 386 1.01 -15.21 3.64
N VAL A 387 1.86 -14.26 3.23
CA VAL A 387 2.52 -13.33 4.17
C VAL A 387 1.73 -12.03 4.35
N VAL A 388 0.97 -11.60 3.35
CA VAL A 388 0.40 -10.23 3.30
C VAL A 388 -1.05 -10.16 3.77
N HIS A 389 -1.83 -11.22 3.57
CA HIS A 389 -3.26 -11.21 3.94
C HIS A 389 -3.45 -11.37 5.46
N PRO A 390 -4.53 -10.79 6.03
CA PRO A 390 -4.94 -11.11 7.39
C PRO A 390 -5.47 -12.56 7.47
N ASP A 391 -5.61 -13.08 8.69
CA ASP A 391 -5.98 -14.48 8.96
C ASP A 391 -5.17 -15.46 8.07
N GLN A 392 -3.84 -15.34 8.16
CA GLN A 392 -2.88 -16.16 7.40
C GLN A 392 -3.20 -17.65 7.48
N ASN A 393 -3.64 -18.14 8.64
CA ASN A 393 -3.96 -19.54 8.84
C ASN A 393 -5.17 -19.97 8.00
N ARG A 394 -6.22 -19.14 7.90
CA ARG A 394 -7.35 -19.40 7.01
C ARG A 394 -6.93 -19.42 5.56
N LEU A 395 -6.16 -18.43 5.12
CA LEU A 395 -5.68 -18.39 3.74
C LEU A 395 -4.87 -19.63 3.38
N ARG A 396 -3.95 -20.06 4.25
CA ARG A 396 -3.14 -21.27 4.05
C ARG A 396 -3.98 -22.53 3.94
N ARG A 397 -5.03 -22.69 4.78
CA ARG A 397 -5.98 -23.80 4.65
C ARG A 397 -6.71 -23.77 3.31
N GLY A 398 -7.12 -22.59 2.86
CA GLY A 398 -7.77 -22.42 1.55
C GLY A 398 -6.86 -22.83 0.39
N LEU A 399 -5.61 -22.36 0.39
CA LEU A 399 -4.61 -22.69 -0.64
C LEU A 399 -4.13 -24.15 -0.58
N ALA A 400 -4.28 -24.83 0.55
CA ALA A 400 -3.91 -26.23 0.73
C ALA A 400 -4.98 -27.23 0.24
N ARG A 401 -6.13 -26.76 -0.24
CA ARG A 401 -7.17 -27.64 -0.79
C ARG A 401 -6.66 -28.46 -1.98
N GLU A 402 -6.87 -29.77 -1.93
CA GLU A 402 -6.45 -30.68 -3.02
C GLU A 402 -7.24 -30.48 -4.32
N ASP A 403 -8.49 -30.00 -4.23
CA ASP A 403 -9.35 -29.73 -5.38
C ASP A 403 -9.12 -28.35 -6.02
N LEU A 404 -8.16 -27.57 -5.52
CA LEU A 404 -7.83 -26.23 -6.02
C LEU A 404 -6.60 -26.27 -6.92
N PHE A 405 -6.70 -25.79 -8.16
CA PHE A 405 -5.52 -25.62 -9.02
C PHE A 405 -4.89 -24.23 -8.84
N VAL A 406 -3.61 -24.17 -8.49
CA VAL A 406 -2.91 -22.93 -8.17
C VAL A 406 -1.77 -22.72 -9.17
N VAL A 407 -1.79 -21.58 -9.85
CA VAL A 407 -0.68 -21.12 -10.70
C VAL A 407 0.00 -19.96 -9.99
N GLY A 408 1.32 -19.94 -9.98
CA GLY A 408 2.12 -18.85 -9.42
C GLY A 408 3.02 -18.22 -10.48
N ALA A 409 3.18 -16.89 -10.47
CA ALA A 409 4.21 -16.20 -11.23
C ALA A 409 4.93 -15.19 -10.35
N ASP A 410 6.23 -15.37 -10.16
CA ASP A 410 7.06 -14.55 -9.27
C ASP A 410 8.52 -14.56 -9.74
N VAL A 411 9.32 -13.63 -9.22
CA VAL A 411 10.76 -13.56 -9.46
C VAL A 411 11.52 -14.55 -8.56
N VAL A 412 10.95 -14.92 -7.42
CA VAL A 412 11.53 -15.88 -6.47
C VAL A 412 10.47 -16.85 -5.93
N LEU A 413 10.90 -17.97 -5.36
CA LEU A 413 9.99 -18.92 -4.71
C LEU A 413 9.51 -18.38 -3.35
N THR A 414 8.47 -17.54 -3.36
CA THR A 414 7.87 -16.99 -2.13
C THR A 414 7.09 -18.04 -1.34
N ASP A 415 6.75 -17.75 -0.08
CA ASP A 415 5.90 -18.62 0.75
C ASP A 415 4.56 -18.99 0.07
N SER A 416 4.03 -18.11 -0.79
CA SER A 416 2.81 -18.40 -1.55
C SER A 416 3.06 -19.32 -2.74
N MET A 417 4.23 -19.22 -3.38
CA MET A 417 4.59 -20.10 -4.50
C MET A 417 4.71 -21.57 -4.05
N ALA A 418 5.03 -21.83 -2.78
CA ALA A 418 5.07 -23.19 -2.21
C ALA A 418 3.73 -23.93 -2.28
N TYR A 419 2.60 -23.22 -2.48
CA TYR A 419 1.27 -23.80 -2.64
C TYR A 419 0.86 -24.04 -4.10
N ALA A 420 1.66 -23.56 -5.07
CA ALA A 420 1.35 -23.67 -6.49
C ALA A 420 1.47 -25.11 -7.02
N ASP A 421 0.68 -25.44 -8.03
CA ASP A 421 0.83 -26.61 -8.89
C ASP A 421 1.87 -26.35 -9.99
N VAL A 422 1.85 -25.13 -10.53
CA VAL A 422 2.78 -24.63 -11.56
C VAL A 422 3.31 -23.27 -11.13
N VAL A 423 4.63 -23.09 -11.15
CA VAL A 423 5.28 -21.78 -10.92
C VAL A 423 5.96 -21.33 -12.21
N LEU A 424 5.70 -20.09 -12.63
CA LEU A 424 6.25 -19.46 -13.81
C LEU A 424 7.30 -18.41 -13.39
N PRO A 425 8.51 -18.40 -14.01
CA PRO A 425 9.53 -17.42 -13.69
C PRO A 425 9.16 -16.07 -14.30
N ALA A 426 8.85 -15.08 -13.46
CA ALA A 426 8.59 -13.71 -13.90
C ALA A 426 9.90 -12.92 -14.04
N ALA A 427 9.92 -11.99 -14.98
CA ALA A 427 11.01 -11.03 -15.14
C ALA A 427 10.97 -9.95 -14.04
N THR A 428 12.13 -9.46 -13.62
CA THR A 428 12.24 -8.27 -12.78
C THR A 428 12.12 -7.00 -13.62
N HIS A 429 11.85 -5.86 -12.98
CA HIS A 429 11.78 -4.55 -13.64
C HIS A 429 13.06 -4.10 -14.38
N PHE A 430 14.19 -4.79 -14.19
CA PHE A 430 15.41 -4.53 -14.96
C PHE A 430 15.42 -5.22 -16.34
N GLU A 431 14.45 -6.10 -16.60
CA GLU A 431 14.42 -6.99 -17.76
C GLU A 431 13.25 -6.65 -18.73
N HIS A 432 12.43 -5.65 -18.40
CA HIS A 432 11.29 -5.23 -19.23
C HIS A 432 11.05 -3.71 -19.18
N ALA A 433 10.34 -3.17 -20.16
CA ALA A 433 9.94 -1.77 -20.18
C ALA A 433 8.72 -1.54 -19.27
N ASP A 434 8.60 -0.33 -18.70
CA ASP A 434 7.40 0.10 -17.97
C ASP A 434 7.34 1.64 -17.83
N VAL A 435 6.18 2.15 -17.40
CA VAL A 435 5.94 3.55 -17.03
C VAL A 435 5.39 3.64 -15.61
N TYR A 436 5.89 4.60 -14.85
CA TYR A 436 5.68 4.71 -13.41
C TYR A 436 5.00 6.03 -13.06
N ALA A 437 3.72 5.95 -12.78
CA ALA A 437 2.93 7.04 -12.23
C ALA A 437 2.85 6.89 -10.71
N ALA A 438 3.75 7.58 -10.01
CA ALA A 438 3.92 7.48 -8.57
C ALA A 438 2.61 7.75 -7.80
N TYR A 439 2.47 7.14 -6.63
CA TYR A 439 1.30 7.36 -5.78
C TYR A 439 1.52 8.34 -4.64
N GLY A 440 2.76 8.81 -4.41
CA GLY A 440 3.10 9.76 -3.35
C GLY A 440 3.77 11.06 -3.81
N GLN A 441 4.09 11.19 -5.11
CA GLN A 441 4.72 12.38 -5.69
C GLN A 441 4.20 12.63 -7.13
N HIS A 442 4.58 13.75 -7.75
CA HIS A 442 4.01 14.22 -9.04
C HIS A 442 5.03 14.15 -10.21
N TRP A 443 5.86 13.13 -10.25
CA TRP A 443 6.90 12.87 -11.24
C TRP A 443 6.61 11.56 -11.96
N LEU A 444 6.37 11.65 -13.27
CA LEU A 444 6.21 10.52 -14.17
C LEU A 444 7.58 10.06 -14.66
N GLN A 445 7.83 8.76 -14.67
CA GLN A 445 9.09 8.18 -15.15
C GLN A 445 8.83 6.97 -16.04
N ARG A 446 9.80 6.66 -16.91
CA ARG A 446 9.78 5.47 -17.77
C ARG A 446 11.10 4.71 -17.60
N ALA A 447 11.05 3.39 -17.71
CA ALA A 447 12.25 2.55 -17.78
C ALA A 447 12.23 1.63 -19.02
N GLU A 448 13.43 1.28 -19.47
CA GLU A 448 13.69 0.23 -20.46
C GLU A 448 14.41 -0.95 -19.78
N PRO A 449 14.43 -2.13 -20.42
CA PRO A 449 15.31 -3.22 -19.99
C PRO A 449 16.77 -2.74 -19.91
N VAL A 450 17.41 -2.98 -18.76
CA VAL A 450 18.83 -2.70 -18.55
C VAL A 450 19.69 -3.95 -18.71
N ILE A 451 19.10 -5.14 -18.57
CA ILE A 451 19.70 -6.45 -18.83
C ILE A 451 18.75 -7.32 -19.68
N PRO A 452 19.26 -8.36 -20.37
CA PRO A 452 18.43 -9.44 -20.91
C PRO A 452 17.67 -10.19 -19.81
N LEU A 453 16.72 -11.03 -20.22
CA LEU A 453 15.97 -11.90 -19.30
C LEU A 453 16.90 -12.94 -18.64
N GLU A 454 16.74 -13.13 -17.33
CA GLU A 454 17.47 -14.14 -16.56
C GLU A 454 16.90 -15.53 -16.83
N GLY A 455 17.68 -16.38 -17.52
CA GLY A 455 17.26 -17.73 -17.89
C GLY A 455 16.07 -17.70 -18.85
N GLU A 456 15.01 -18.39 -18.50
CA GLU A 456 13.76 -18.43 -19.27
C GLU A 456 12.67 -17.53 -18.64
N ALA A 457 13.03 -16.58 -17.78
CA ALA A 457 12.05 -15.67 -17.21
C ALA A 457 11.32 -14.85 -18.30
N LEU A 458 10.05 -14.52 -18.08
CA LEU A 458 9.26 -13.70 -19.00
C LEU A 458 8.58 -12.54 -18.26
N PRO A 459 8.44 -11.36 -18.89
CA PRO A 459 7.58 -10.30 -18.36
C PRO A 459 6.14 -10.79 -18.26
N ASN A 460 5.40 -10.34 -17.25
CA ASN A 460 3.99 -10.74 -17.09
C ASN A 460 3.18 -10.46 -18.36
N THR A 461 3.43 -9.34 -19.05
CA THR A 461 2.76 -9.02 -20.32
C THR A 461 2.91 -10.16 -21.33
N GLU A 462 4.11 -10.70 -21.48
CA GLU A 462 4.40 -11.82 -22.39
C GLU A 462 3.80 -13.14 -21.93
N ILE A 463 3.84 -13.46 -20.63
CA ILE A 463 3.17 -14.65 -20.08
C ILE A 463 1.69 -14.67 -20.48
N PHE A 464 1.01 -13.52 -20.31
CA PHE A 464 -0.41 -13.43 -20.62
C PHE A 464 -0.71 -13.34 -22.13
N ARG A 465 0.19 -12.82 -22.97
CA ARG A 465 0.07 -12.95 -24.44
C ARG A 465 0.09 -14.41 -24.87
N ARG A 466 1.02 -15.21 -24.33
CA ARG A 466 1.14 -16.63 -24.66
C ARG A 466 -0.07 -17.43 -24.18
N LEU A 467 -0.56 -17.15 -22.98
CA LEU A 467 -1.81 -17.74 -22.49
C LEU A 467 -2.99 -17.33 -23.37
N ALA A 468 -3.15 -16.06 -23.72
CA ALA A 468 -4.20 -15.59 -24.61
C ALA A 468 -4.17 -16.33 -25.96
N ALA A 469 -2.99 -16.54 -26.54
CA ALA A 469 -2.83 -17.32 -27.76
C ALA A 469 -3.25 -18.79 -27.60
N ARG A 470 -2.88 -19.45 -26.49
CA ARG A 470 -3.31 -20.83 -26.17
C ARG A 470 -4.82 -20.96 -26.02
N PHE A 471 -5.49 -19.93 -25.49
CA PHE A 471 -6.96 -19.86 -25.40
C PHE A 471 -7.63 -19.39 -26.71
N GLY A 472 -6.88 -19.20 -27.79
CA GLY A 472 -7.43 -18.80 -29.09
C GLY A 472 -7.93 -17.36 -29.15
N PHE A 473 -7.44 -16.47 -28.29
CA PHE A 473 -7.82 -15.06 -28.30
C PHE A 473 -7.06 -14.33 -29.42
N THR A 474 -7.75 -14.03 -30.53
CA THR A 474 -7.14 -13.50 -31.76
C THR A 474 -7.24 -11.98 -31.95
N ASP A 475 -8.02 -11.28 -31.13
CA ASP A 475 -8.15 -9.82 -31.17
C ASP A 475 -6.77 -9.14 -31.03
N PRO A 476 -6.48 -8.07 -31.81
CA PRO A 476 -5.22 -7.32 -31.70
C PRO A 476 -4.85 -6.90 -30.28
N ALA A 477 -5.82 -6.65 -29.40
CA ALA A 477 -5.59 -6.26 -28.02
C ALA A 477 -4.77 -7.26 -27.20
N PHE A 478 -4.79 -8.55 -27.57
CA PHE A 478 -3.99 -9.62 -26.95
C PHE A 478 -2.61 -9.80 -27.57
N ARG A 479 -2.33 -9.12 -28.68
CA ARG A 479 -1.04 -9.11 -29.39
C ARG A 479 -0.31 -7.77 -29.26
N ALA A 480 -0.94 -6.79 -28.62
CA ALA A 480 -0.36 -5.47 -28.36
C ALA A 480 1.02 -5.60 -27.71
N SER A 481 2.02 -4.96 -28.32
CA SER A 481 3.38 -4.84 -27.83
C SER A 481 3.45 -4.06 -26.52
N ASP A 482 4.56 -4.17 -25.78
CA ASP A 482 4.75 -3.37 -24.56
C ASP A 482 4.74 -1.86 -24.88
N ALA A 483 5.23 -1.44 -26.05
CA ALA A 483 5.17 -0.05 -26.49
C ALA A 483 3.72 0.44 -26.66
N GLU A 484 2.86 -0.34 -27.32
CA GLU A 484 1.43 -0.01 -27.46
C GLU A 484 0.72 0.02 -26.10
N LEU A 485 1.06 -0.91 -25.19
CA LEU A 485 0.51 -0.90 -23.83
C LEU A 485 0.96 0.33 -23.03
N LEU A 486 2.20 0.79 -23.19
CA LEU A 486 2.66 2.05 -22.59
C LEU A 486 1.82 3.22 -23.10
N ASP A 487 1.57 3.27 -24.41
CA ASP A 487 0.76 4.32 -25.03
C ASP A 487 -0.73 4.24 -24.63
N ASP A 488 -1.25 3.05 -24.29
CA ASP A 488 -2.58 2.85 -23.71
C ASP A 488 -2.65 3.23 -22.21
N ALA A 489 -1.52 3.27 -21.50
CA ALA A 489 -1.48 3.50 -20.06
C ALA A 489 -1.78 4.94 -19.66
N LEU A 490 -1.45 5.90 -20.51
CA LEU A 490 -1.60 7.34 -20.28
C LEU A 490 -2.21 8.03 -21.50
N ASP A 491 -2.83 9.19 -21.29
CA ASP A 491 -3.31 9.99 -22.41
C ASP A 491 -2.20 10.76 -23.12
N ALA A 492 -1.78 10.23 -24.28
CA ALA A 492 -0.76 10.82 -25.14
C ALA A 492 -1.11 12.24 -25.61
N GLY A 493 -2.40 12.58 -25.69
CA GLY A 493 -2.87 13.93 -26.03
C GLY A 493 -2.84 14.92 -24.86
N ASP A 494 -2.53 14.47 -23.65
CA ASP A 494 -2.51 15.35 -22.48
C ASP A 494 -1.34 16.34 -22.56
N PRO A 495 -1.58 17.66 -22.38
CA PRO A 495 -0.54 18.67 -22.53
C PRO A 495 0.62 18.51 -21.57
N ARG A 496 0.44 17.82 -20.43
CA ARG A 496 1.52 17.53 -19.47
C ARG A 496 2.60 16.64 -20.05
N LEU A 497 2.30 15.85 -21.08
CA LEU A 497 3.28 15.00 -21.77
C LEU A 497 4.07 15.74 -22.85
N GLY A 498 3.73 16.99 -23.17
CA GLY A 498 4.47 17.82 -24.12
C GLY A 498 4.49 17.24 -25.54
N GLY A 499 3.46 16.50 -25.94
CA GLY A 499 3.36 15.86 -27.26
C GLY A 499 4.19 14.59 -27.42
N VAL A 500 4.86 14.12 -26.36
CA VAL A 500 5.62 12.86 -26.38
C VAL A 500 4.70 11.72 -25.94
N ARG A 501 4.54 10.71 -26.80
CA ARG A 501 3.79 9.52 -26.45
C ARG A 501 4.47 8.75 -25.30
N PRO A 502 3.73 8.09 -24.41
CA PRO A 502 4.29 7.39 -23.25
C PRO A 502 5.44 6.42 -23.56
N SER A 503 5.35 5.67 -24.67
CA SER A 503 6.38 4.72 -25.10
C SER A 503 7.69 5.37 -25.53
N ALA A 504 7.68 6.67 -25.84
CA ALA A 504 8.84 7.44 -26.28
C ALA A 504 9.36 8.42 -25.21
N LEU A 505 8.79 8.38 -23.99
CA LEU A 505 9.29 9.20 -22.90
C LEU A 505 10.77 8.87 -22.62
N PRO A 506 11.60 9.89 -22.33
CA PRO A 506 13.00 9.68 -21.98
C PRO A 506 13.13 8.86 -20.69
N THR A 507 14.13 7.99 -20.62
CA THR A 507 14.39 7.16 -19.43
C THR A 507 15.32 7.82 -18.42
N ASP A 508 16.04 8.87 -18.82
CA ASP A 508 17.07 9.56 -18.05
C ASP A 508 16.57 10.83 -17.34
N ARG A 509 15.27 11.14 -17.44
CA ARG A 509 14.64 12.26 -16.72
C ARG A 509 13.19 11.95 -16.37
N ALA A 510 12.77 12.43 -15.19
CA ALA A 510 11.39 12.42 -14.77
C ALA A 510 10.64 13.65 -15.30
N LEU A 511 9.37 13.47 -15.64
CA LEU A 511 8.49 14.53 -16.12
C LEU A 511 7.57 15.02 -15.00
N ALA A 512 7.57 16.33 -14.74
CA ALA A 512 6.72 16.93 -13.72
C ALA A 512 5.25 16.98 -14.19
N MET A 513 4.36 16.39 -13.42
CA MET A 513 2.91 16.45 -13.65
C MET A 513 2.33 17.74 -13.09
N ARG A 514 2.55 18.82 -13.84
CA ARG A 514 2.09 20.18 -13.53
C ARG A 514 0.66 20.44 -13.98
N VAL A 515 -0.04 21.37 -13.34
CA VAL A 515 -1.39 21.82 -13.70
C VAL A 515 -1.26 23.20 -14.33
N GLY A 516 -1.61 23.34 -15.61
CA GLY A 516 -1.47 24.61 -16.34
C GLY A 516 -0.03 25.12 -16.44
N GLY A 517 0.97 24.23 -16.37
CA GLY A 517 2.39 24.60 -16.37
C GLY A 517 2.97 24.96 -14.99
N GLU A 518 2.13 24.97 -13.95
CA GLU A 518 2.50 25.30 -12.57
C GLU A 518 2.36 24.10 -11.63
N ASP A 519 2.93 24.20 -10.43
CA ASP A 519 2.72 23.19 -9.40
C ASP A 519 1.28 23.21 -8.89
N ALA A 520 0.74 22.02 -8.56
CA ALA A 520 -0.61 21.90 -8.04
C ALA A 520 -0.72 22.54 -6.64
N ILE A 521 -1.59 23.53 -6.52
CA ILE A 521 -1.97 24.20 -5.26
C ILE A 521 -3.48 24.04 -5.12
N LEU A 522 -3.91 23.25 -4.14
CA LEU A 522 -5.34 23.04 -3.86
C LEU A 522 -5.97 24.35 -3.38
N PHE A 523 -7.09 24.74 -4.00
CA PHE A 523 -7.73 26.06 -3.95
C PHE A 523 -6.89 27.24 -4.49
N GLY A 524 -5.78 26.97 -5.18
CA GLY A 524 -5.05 27.94 -5.99
C GLY A 524 -5.33 27.75 -7.48
N ASN A 525 -4.83 26.66 -8.05
CA ASN A 525 -5.05 26.26 -9.45
C ASN A 525 -5.71 24.87 -9.60
N VAL A 526 -5.97 24.19 -8.48
CA VAL A 526 -6.70 22.92 -8.43
C VAL A 526 -7.90 23.11 -7.51
N PHE A 527 -9.09 22.76 -7.96
CA PHE A 527 -10.34 22.88 -7.18
C PHE A 527 -11.03 21.52 -7.07
N PRO A 528 -11.80 21.26 -5.99
CA PRO A 528 -12.48 19.99 -5.80
C PRO A 528 -13.34 19.58 -7.01
N LYS A 529 -13.32 18.28 -7.31
CA LYS A 529 -14.19 17.64 -8.31
C LYS A 529 -15.26 16.76 -7.66
N THR A 530 -15.70 17.17 -6.48
CA THR A 530 -16.89 16.63 -5.81
C THR A 530 -18.16 17.06 -6.56
N LYS A 531 -19.31 16.51 -6.18
CA LYS A 531 -20.59 16.85 -6.84
C LYS A 531 -20.97 18.31 -6.63
N SER A 532 -20.64 18.88 -5.47
CA SER A 532 -20.90 20.30 -5.18
C SER A 532 -19.78 21.26 -5.59
N GLY A 533 -18.62 20.75 -6.05
CA GLY A 533 -17.43 21.57 -6.31
C GLY A 533 -16.76 22.13 -5.05
N LYS A 534 -17.20 21.69 -3.86
CA LYS A 534 -16.69 22.10 -2.53
C LYS A 534 -15.99 20.94 -1.82
N VAL A 535 -15.32 21.21 -0.69
CA VAL A 535 -14.91 20.15 0.24
C VAL A 535 -16.17 19.55 0.88
N GLU A 536 -16.45 18.27 0.64
CA GLU A 536 -17.61 17.58 1.21
C GLU A 536 -17.24 16.89 2.54
N LEU A 537 -17.50 17.55 3.67
CA LEU A 537 -17.36 16.93 5.00
C LEU A 537 -18.49 15.94 5.28
N ALA A 538 -19.69 16.24 4.77
CA ALA A 538 -20.82 15.32 4.70
C ALA A 538 -20.97 14.79 3.27
N SER A 539 -20.24 13.71 2.95
CA SER A 539 -20.08 13.21 1.58
C SER A 539 -21.28 12.39 1.13
N THR A 540 -21.92 12.81 0.04
CA THR A 540 -22.99 12.02 -0.60
C THR A 540 -22.43 10.78 -1.29
N TYR A 541 -21.26 10.91 -1.94
CA TYR A 541 -20.53 9.79 -2.55
C TYR A 541 -20.30 8.63 -1.56
N LEU A 542 -19.80 8.94 -0.35
CA LEU A 542 -19.53 7.91 0.65
C LEU A 542 -20.80 7.39 1.33
N ALA A 543 -21.85 8.20 1.41
CA ALA A 543 -23.16 7.76 1.88
C ALA A 543 -23.74 6.68 0.95
N ASP A 544 -23.78 6.98 -0.35
CA ASP A 544 -24.37 6.10 -1.36
C ASP A 544 -23.58 4.80 -1.51
N ARG A 545 -22.24 4.87 -1.39
CA ARG A 545 -21.36 3.72 -1.63
C ARG A 545 -21.12 2.85 -0.40
N TYR A 546 -21.05 3.45 0.78
CA TYR A 546 -20.61 2.76 2.01
C TYR A 546 -21.50 3.03 3.23
N GLY A 547 -22.58 3.81 3.09
CA GLY A 547 -23.36 4.28 4.24
C GLY A 547 -22.61 5.25 5.16
N ALA A 548 -21.47 5.78 4.71
CA ALA A 548 -20.53 6.55 5.53
C ALA A 548 -20.60 8.05 5.23
N ARG A 549 -21.77 8.68 5.40
CA ARG A 549 -21.95 10.11 5.08
C ARG A 549 -21.05 11.03 5.90
N LEU A 550 -20.96 10.79 7.20
CA LEU A 550 -20.11 11.51 8.14
C LEU A 550 -19.08 10.55 8.75
N PRO A 551 -17.93 11.05 9.24
CA PRO A 551 -17.03 10.23 10.03
C PRO A 551 -17.72 9.69 11.28
N GLY A 552 -17.38 8.47 11.69
CA GLY A 552 -17.85 7.81 12.90
C GLY A 552 -16.69 7.26 13.74
N PHE A 553 -16.97 6.96 15.01
CA PHE A 553 -16.02 6.28 15.89
C PHE A 553 -16.65 5.01 16.46
N ARG A 554 -15.98 3.88 16.24
CA ARG A 554 -16.32 2.59 16.83
C ARG A 554 -15.14 2.13 17.71
N PRO A 555 -15.33 1.94 19.02
CA PRO A 555 -14.29 1.35 19.85
C PRO A 555 -14.01 -0.09 19.42
N VAL A 556 -12.76 -0.54 19.55
CA VAL A 556 -12.40 -1.94 19.32
C VAL A 556 -12.54 -2.68 20.65
N GLU A 557 -13.52 -3.56 20.74
CA GLU A 557 -13.75 -4.41 21.91
C GLU A 557 -12.98 -5.73 21.77
N SER A 558 -12.31 -6.15 22.83
CA SER A 558 -11.63 -7.44 22.86
C SER A 558 -11.33 -7.90 24.28
N ARG A 559 -11.32 -9.21 24.49
CA ARG A 559 -10.82 -9.84 25.72
C ARG A 559 -9.29 -9.85 25.81
N TYR A 560 -8.61 -9.62 24.69
CA TYR A 560 -7.16 -9.56 24.63
C TYR A 560 -6.68 -8.13 24.96
N PRO A 561 -5.80 -7.96 25.95
CA PRO A 561 -5.54 -6.65 26.55
C PRO A 561 -4.61 -5.73 25.75
N LEU A 562 -3.83 -6.27 24.80
CA LEU A 562 -2.82 -5.50 24.07
C LEU A 562 -3.23 -5.27 22.62
N ALA A 563 -3.12 -4.03 22.15
CA ALA A 563 -3.22 -3.71 20.72
C ALA A 563 -1.90 -4.02 20.02
N LEU A 564 -1.97 -4.80 18.94
CA LEU A 564 -0.81 -5.11 18.11
C LEU A 564 -0.81 -4.25 16.85
N ILE A 565 0.26 -3.48 16.65
CA ILE A 565 0.51 -2.76 15.39
C ILE A 565 1.64 -3.41 14.60
N SER A 566 1.47 -3.50 13.27
CA SER A 566 2.44 -4.14 12.38
C SER A 566 3.02 -3.18 11.32
N PRO A 567 3.87 -2.22 11.73
CA PRO A 567 4.42 -1.23 10.80
C PRO A 567 5.36 -1.84 9.76
N ALA A 568 5.66 -1.04 8.73
CA ALA A 568 6.58 -1.43 7.66
C ALA A 568 8.01 -1.67 8.19
N SER A 569 8.77 -2.49 7.45
CA SER A 569 10.14 -2.88 7.78
C SER A 569 11.17 -1.96 7.13
N ASP A 570 12.30 -1.73 7.81
CA ASP A 570 13.46 -1.07 7.23
C ASP A 570 14.29 -2.01 6.34
N ARG A 571 14.14 -3.34 6.51
CA ARG A 571 14.86 -4.40 5.77
C ARG A 571 14.08 -4.99 4.60
N ARG A 572 12.77 -4.80 4.53
CA ARG A 572 11.88 -5.35 3.49
C ARG A 572 10.89 -4.32 2.99
N ILE A 573 10.36 -4.51 1.78
CA ILE A 573 9.16 -3.81 1.32
C ILE A 573 8.02 -4.80 1.34
N THR A 574 7.13 -4.67 2.33
CA THR A 574 6.18 -5.72 2.68
C THR A 574 6.94 -7.05 2.82
N SER A 575 6.74 -8.04 1.96
CA SER A 575 7.48 -9.32 1.99
C SER A 575 8.61 -9.41 0.96
N THR A 576 8.76 -8.44 0.06
CA THR A 576 9.86 -8.40 -0.91
C THR A 576 11.20 -8.31 -0.18
N PHE A 577 12.19 -9.04 -0.72
CA PHE A 577 13.52 -9.30 -0.15
C PHE A 577 13.56 -10.22 1.09
N GLY A 578 12.42 -10.74 1.58
CA GLY A 578 12.42 -11.70 2.71
C GLY A 578 13.11 -13.03 2.41
N GLY A 579 13.23 -13.39 1.12
CA GLY A 579 14.00 -14.56 0.65
C GLY A 579 15.52 -14.32 0.57
N VAL A 580 15.95 -13.05 0.47
CA VAL A 580 17.37 -12.68 0.27
C VAL A 580 18.11 -12.65 1.61
N ASP A 581 17.55 -11.97 2.61
CA ASP A 581 18.10 -12.00 3.96
C ASP A 581 17.52 -13.21 4.73
N GLY A 582 18.37 -14.15 5.14
CA GLY A 582 18.03 -15.29 6.01
C GLY A 582 17.68 -14.90 7.45
N GLY A 583 17.09 -13.72 7.65
CA GLY A 583 17.03 -13.02 8.92
C GLY A 583 16.14 -13.68 9.97
N ALA A 584 16.49 -13.42 11.24
CA ALA A 584 15.66 -13.70 12.41
C ALA A 584 14.30 -12.99 12.33
N PRO A 585 13.26 -13.52 12.99
CA PRO A 585 11.97 -12.86 13.04
C PRO A 585 12.10 -11.51 13.76
N PRO A 586 11.37 -10.47 13.33
CA PRO A 586 11.42 -9.17 13.98
C PRO A 586 10.97 -9.30 15.44
N PRO A 587 11.65 -8.65 16.40
CA PRO A 587 11.26 -8.75 17.80
C PRO A 587 9.86 -8.18 18.03
N LEU A 588 9.21 -8.66 19.09
CA LEU A 588 8.06 -7.99 19.66
C LEU A 588 8.55 -6.86 20.57
N GLU A 589 8.23 -5.62 20.25
CA GLU A 589 8.47 -4.47 21.10
C GLU A 589 7.31 -4.28 22.09
N MET A 590 7.64 -4.12 23.38
CA MET A 590 6.68 -3.99 24.48
C MET A 590 7.15 -2.98 25.53
N HIS A 591 6.20 -2.22 26.09
CA HIS A 591 6.48 -1.27 27.16
C HIS A 591 6.99 -1.98 28.45
N PRO A 592 7.96 -1.40 29.20
CA PRO A 592 8.51 -2.01 30.41
C PRO A 592 7.48 -2.39 31.47
N GLU A 593 6.43 -1.58 31.66
CA GLU A 593 5.37 -1.88 32.61
C GLU A 593 4.48 -3.06 32.20
N ASP A 594 4.20 -3.20 30.90
CA ASP A 594 3.41 -4.34 30.39
C ASP A 594 4.20 -5.65 30.50
N ALA A 595 5.52 -5.58 30.26
CA ALA A 595 6.43 -6.70 30.43
C ALA A 595 6.53 -7.12 31.92
N ARG A 596 6.72 -6.14 32.82
CA ARG A 596 6.77 -6.39 34.27
C ARG A 596 5.49 -7.03 34.80
N ALA A 597 4.33 -6.52 34.38
CA ALA A 597 3.03 -7.08 34.76
C ALA A 597 2.84 -8.54 34.31
N ARG A 598 3.59 -8.99 33.31
CA ARG A 598 3.57 -10.35 32.74
C ARG A 598 4.75 -11.21 33.17
N GLY A 599 5.62 -10.72 34.08
CA GLY A 599 6.82 -11.44 34.50
C GLY A 599 7.82 -11.67 33.36
N LEU A 600 7.89 -10.76 32.38
CA LEU A 600 8.70 -10.93 31.18
C LEU A 600 10.04 -10.18 31.27
N ALA A 601 11.13 -10.83 30.86
CA ALA A 601 12.48 -10.29 30.73
C ALA A 601 12.85 -9.96 29.27
N ASP A 602 13.72 -8.98 29.08
CA ASP A 602 14.21 -8.57 27.75
C ASP A 602 14.99 -9.71 27.07
N GLY A 603 14.87 -9.81 25.74
CA GLY A 603 15.57 -10.80 24.93
C GLY A 603 15.00 -12.22 24.97
N GLN A 604 14.13 -12.55 25.94
CA GLN A 604 13.54 -13.89 26.03
C GLN A 604 12.60 -14.18 24.84
N ARG A 605 12.33 -15.46 24.59
CA ARG A 605 11.30 -15.89 23.63
C ARG A 605 9.92 -15.80 24.27
N VAL A 606 8.98 -15.17 23.58
CA VAL A 606 7.59 -15.04 24.01
C VAL A 606 6.65 -15.64 22.96
N ARG A 607 5.52 -16.16 23.43
CA ARG A 607 4.37 -16.43 22.56
C ARG A 607 3.46 -15.21 22.52
N VAL A 608 2.92 -14.91 21.35
CA VAL A 608 1.93 -13.86 21.11
C VAL A 608 0.75 -14.51 20.41
N TRP A 609 -0.44 -14.40 20.97
CA TRP A 609 -1.58 -15.16 20.46
C TRP A 609 -2.89 -14.38 20.53
N ASN A 610 -3.82 -14.83 19.69
CA ASN A 610 -5.24 -14.57 19.79
C ASN A 610 -6.03 -15.77 19.20
N ASP A 611 -7.29 -15.57 18.83
CA ASP A 611 -8.15 -16.64 18.30
C ASP A 611 -7.76 -17.13 16.91
N LEU A 612 -6.97 -16.34 16.19
CA LEU A 612 -6.61 -16.61 14.80
C LEU A 612 -5.31 -17.41 14.70
N GLY A 613 -4.40 -17.25 15.67
CA GLY A 613 -3.10 -17.91 15.64
C GLY A 613 -2.19 -17.58 16.82
N GLU A 614 -0.97 -18.09 16.71
CA GLU A 614 0.11 -17.88 17.66
C GLU A 614 1.41 -17.65 16.88
N ILE A 615 2.22 -16.69 17.31
CA ILE A 615 3.59 -16.50 16.80
C ILE A 615 4.57 -16.47 17.96
N ARG A 616 5.85 -16.76 17.66
CA ARG A 616 6.90 -16.84 18.67
C ARG A 616 8.06 -15.92 18.29
N LEU A 617 8.28 -14.90 19.10
CA LEU A 617 9.20 -13.81 18.80
C LEU A 617 10.18 -13.58 19.96
N PRO A 618 11.40 -13.08 19.69
CA PRO A 618 12.21 -12.50 20.75
C PRO A 618 11.52 -11.22 21.26
N LEU A 619 11.49 -11.03 22.58
CA LEU A 619 10.97 -9.82 23.21
C LEU A 619 12.04 -8.73 23.21
N ARG A 620 11.62 -7.50 22.89
CA ARG A 620 12.38 -6.27 23.12
C ARG A 620 11.57 -5.36 24.03
N ILE A 621 12.05 -5.15 25.25
CA ILE A 621 11.46 -4.21 26.18
C ILE A 621 11.92 -2.79 25.83
N THR A 622 10.97 -1.88 25.56
CA THR A 622 11.25 -0.49 25.18
C THR A 622 10.09 0.44 25.49
N ASP A 623 10.39 1.67 25.87
CA ASP A 623 9.43 2.76 26.04
C ASP A 623 9.02 3.43 24.70
N ALA A 624 9.50 2.92 23.56
CA ALA A 624 9.15 3.43 22.24
C ALA A 624 7.70 3.12 21.83
N VAL A 625 7.05 2.16 22.48
CA VAL A 625 5.61 1.86 22.33
C VAL A 625 4.90 2.17 23.65
N PRO A 626 3.68 2.75 23.63
CA PRO A 626 2.96 3.09 24.84
C PRO A 626 2.41 1.83 25.52
N ARG A 627 2.03 1.97 26.80
CA ARG A 627 1.34 0.93 27.55
C ARG A 627 0.10 0.44 26.82
N GLY A 628 -0.15 -0.87 26.85
CA GLY A 628 -1.26 -1.51 26.16
C GLY A 628 -1.05 -1.67 24.65
N VAL A 629 0.11 -1.30 24.11
CA VAL A 629 0.43 -1.44 22.69
C VAL A 629 1.73 -2.25 22.54
N VAL A 630 1.71 -3.21 21.63
CA VAL A 630 2.88 -3.97 21.20
C VAL A 630 3.11 -3.80 19.71
N SER A 631 4.36 -3.93 19.26
CA SER A 631 4.71 -3.77 17.85
C SER A 631 5.66 -4.85 17.36
N THR A 632 5.40 -5.40 16.18
CA THR A 632 6.39 -6.18 15.43
C THR A 632 6.25 -5.90 13.94
N LEU A 633 7.35 -5.97 13.20
CA LEU A 633 7.38 -5.54 11.80
C LEU A 633 6.68 -6.56 10.89
N LYS A 634 5.91 -6.08 9.92
CA LYS A 634 5.25 -6.96 8.94
C LYS A 634 6.23 -7.55 7.91
N GLY A 635 5.72 -8.55 7.18
CA GLY A 635 6.36 -9.05 5.96
C GLY A 635 7.53 -10.02 6.15
N ALA A 636 7.73 -10.52 7.37
CA ALA A 636 8.62 -11.66 7.59
C ALA A 636 8.06 -12.91 6.88
N TRP A 637 8.94 -13.78 6.34
CA TRP A 637 8.55 -15.03 5.67
C TRP A 637 8.37 -16.15 6.70
N LEU A 638 7.59 -17.17 6.35
CA LEU A 638 7.27 -18.28 7.26
C LEU A 638 8.52 -18.98 7.78
N ARG A 639 9.54 -19.16 6.94
CA ARG A 639 10.84 -19.76 7.32
C ARG A 639 11.59 -19.05 8.45
N THR A 640 11.24 -17.79 8.72
CA THR A 640 11.84 -17.02 9.82
C THR A 640 11.16 -17.29 11.16
N SER A 641 10.04 -18.02 11.16
CA SER A 641 9.30 -18.45 12.33
C SER A 641 9.50 -19.94 12.57
N ASP A 642 9.56 -20.33 13.84
CA ASP A 642 9.71 -21.72 14.28
C ASP A 642 8.40 -22.53 14.18
N ASN A 643 7.25 -21.86 14.19
CA ASN A 643 5.93 -22.49 14.06
C ASN A 643 5.25 -22.23 12.70
N GLY A 644 6.00 -21.66 11.74
CA GLY A 644 5.49 -21.36 10.40
C GLY A 644 4.32 -20.37 10.38
N GLN A 645 4.23 -19.49 11.38
CA GLN A 645 3.26 -18.37 11.42
C GLN A 645 3.99 -17.04 11.59
N THR A 646 3.49 -15.99 10.93
CA THR A 646 4.02 -14.63 11.02
C THR A 646 2.95 -13.69 11.57
N VAL A 647 3.28 -12.42 11.80
CA VAL A 647 2.35 -11.44 12.41
C VAL A 647 0.96 -11.42 11.75
N SER A 648 0.89 -11.70 10.46
CA SER A 648 -0.36 -11.77 9.67
C SER A 648 -1.33 -12.85 10.15
N ALA A 649 -0.86 -13.89 10.87
CA ALA A 649 -1.69 -14.88 11.53
C ALA A 649 -2.53 -14.31 12.68
N LEU A 650 -2.11 -13.17 13.25
CA LEU A 650 -2.82 -12.49 14.34
C LEU A 650 -3.72 -11.36 13.84
N CYS A 651 -3.62 -10.98 12.57
CA CYS A 651 -4.36 -9.85 12.01
C CYS A 651 -5.79 -10.26 11.65
N PRO A 652 -6.82 -9.51 12.11
CA PRO A 652 -8.20 -9.85 11.84
C PRO A 652 -8.59 -9.51 10.40
N ALA A 653 -9.57 -10.24 9.88
CA ALA A 653 -10.10 -10.08 8.52
C ALA A 653 -11.38 -9.24 8.46
N HIS A 654 -11.81 -8.61 9.56
CA HIS A 654 -12.95 -7.67 9.52
C HIS A 654 -12.58 -6.38 8.78
N HIS A 655 -13.61 -5.67 8.36
CA HIS A 655 -13.48 -4.56 7.42
C HIS A 655 -13.59 -3.19 8.08
N ALA A 656 -12.96 -2.22 7.43
CA ALA A 656 -13.09 -0.82 7.78
C ALA A 656 -14.46 -0.25 7.40
N ASP A 657 -14.74 0.93 7.95
CA ASP A 657 -15.95 1.72 7.70
C ASP A 657 -16.16 2.15 6.23
N ILE A 658 -15.12 2.19 5.41
CA ILE A 658 -15.22 2.44 3.96
C ILE A 658 -14.31 1.49 3.20
N ALA A 659 -14.62 1.28 1.92
CA ALA A 659 -13.82 0.46 1.00
C ALA A 659 -13.56 -0.98 1.47
N GLU A 660 -14.33 -1.47 2.44
CA GLU A 660 -14.21 -2.79 3.08
C GLU A 660 -12.76 -3.16 3.45
N GLY A 661 -11.95 -2.16 3.81
CA GLY A 661 -10.49 -2.33 3.85
C GLY A 661 -9.96 -3.08 5.07
N ALA A 662 -8.74 -3.59 4.95
CA ALA A 662 -8.12 -4.46 5.95
C ALA A 662 -7.73 -3.76 7.26
N CYS A 663 -8.17 -4.32 8.39
CA CYS A 663 -8.00 -3.77 9.73
C CYS A 663 -6.80 -4.35 10.51
N PHE A 664 -5.61 -4.40 9.90
CA PHE A 664 -4.43 -5.03 10.51
C PHE A 664 -4.09 -4.57 11.94
N ASN A 665 -4.25 -3.28 12.26
CA ASN A 665 -3.95 -2.69 13.57
C ASN A 665 -5.11 -2.83 14.59
N ASP A 666 -6.23 -3.47 14.19
CA ASP A 666 -7.25 -3.92 15.14
C ASP A 666 -6.90 -5.27 15.78
N ALA A 667 -5.76 -5.86 15.43
CA ALA A 667 -5.24 -7.03 16.12
C ALA A 667 -5.17 -6.76 17.64
N ARG A 668 -5.79 -7.64 18.41
CA ARG A 668 -5.74 -7.67 19.87
C ARG A 668 -5.17 -9.01 20.29
N VAL A 669 -4.19 -8.97 21.18
CA VAL A 669 -3.36 -10.13 21.54
C VAL A 669 -3.09 -10.16 23.04
N ASP A 670 -2.68 -11.33 23.52
CA ASP A 670 -1.95 -11.44 24.78
C ASP A 670 -0.55 -12.01 24.53
N VAL A 671 0.31 -11.86 25.53
CA VAL A 671 1.73 -12.19 25.46
C VAL A 671 2.17 -12.86 26.74
N GLY A 672 3.02 -13.89 26.62
CA GLY A 672 3.45 -14.71 27.73
C GLY A 672 4.73 -15.49 27.39
N PRO A 673 5.33 -16.16 28.39
CA PRO A 673 6.54 -16.96 28.19
C PRO A 673 6.27 -18.13 27.24
N LEU A 674 7.29 -18.52 26.49
CA LEU A 674 7.24 -19.72 25.65
C LEU A 674 7.36 -20.98 26.52
N GLY A 675 6.26 -21.72 26.72
CA GLY A 675 6.26 -23.00 27.46
C GLY A 675 5.53 -23.01 28.80
N ALA A 676 4.71 -21.99 29.11
CA ALA A 676 3.78 -22.01 30.23
C ALA A 676 2.39 -22.53 29.84
#